data_AF-A0A1E5GHZ2-F1
#
_entry.id   AF-A0A1E5GHZ2-F1
#
_cell.length_a   1.000
_cell.length_b   1.000
_cell.length_c   1.000
_cell.angle_alpha   90.00
_cell.angle_beta   90.00
_cell.angle_gamma   90.00
#
_symmetry.space_group_name_H-M   'P 1'
#
loop_
_entity.id
_entity.type
_entity.pdbx_description
1 polymer ?
#
loop_
_entity_poly.entity_id
_entity_poly.type
_entity_poly.pdbx_seq_one_letter_code
_entity_poly.pdbx_strand_id
1 'polypeptide(L)'
;MKFIGIVGTNAQESYNRLLLQFMQKHFSKQADIEILELTNVPMFNETNDQSNSDVIQEFNRKITEADGVIIATPEHNHSIPSALKSILEWLSFNLHPFDGKPVMIVGASYDVQGSSRAQLHLRQILDAPGVNATVMPGYEFLLGRAHQAFDEEGNIKEERTIDFLESCFWRFLRFTEIANLLNVPEEVTFEPGNYTVTAPGHNGDLPMVVTLTTDRIDAIDIDTSGESEGIADVVFTRIPTQILEGQTLNVDVLSGASVTSNGVIDGVAKAVKMAGANPDILRKRPKAPSTVAEDVEYATDVVVVGAGGAGLAAAASVLQEGKKVIVVEKFPAVGGNTVRTGGPMNAADPKWQNTFDAIPGESHTLEEMASIDESQIDPDYLDDFRKLKQQINTYLSENEGKTGYLFDSAIFHRMQTYLGGKRTDQKGNVIYGQYDLVKILTDQALDSVKWLEEIGVEFDTEDVTMPVGALWRRGHKPLKNEGYAFVSALQTFVETNGGTIITDTAVEELIIENGAISGIIGSGPNGQKVTVHADAVVLASGGFGANTKMLKEYNTYWTQIDDDIKTSNSPAITGDGIRLGQSVGADLVGMGFSQMMPVSDPETGALFSGLQVPPQNFVMVNQEGKRFVNEYGSRDALTQAAIDNGGLFYLIADNEIKKTAYNTTQEKIDRQVAAGTLFRSETLEGLAEQLGIEPTIFVETINKYNSYVEQGNDPEFGKDVFDLKVAVAPFYATPRKPAVHHTMGGLKIDTDTHVLDEQGNVISGLYAAGEVAGGIHAGNRLGGNSLTDIFTFGRIAGKTALKDIAAK
;
A
#
# COMPACT_ATOMS: atom_id res chain seq x y z
N MET A 1 43.37 -25.85 6.75
CA MET A 1 42.33 -24.84 6.45
C MET A 1 42.20 -24.74 4.94
N LYS A 2 40.98 -24.59 4.42
CA LYS A 2 40.68 -24.37 3.01
C LYS A 2 40.51 -22.87 2.77
N PHE A 3 41.29 -22.29 1.86
CA PHE A 3 41.19 -20.89 1.48
C PHE A 3 40.91 -20.74 -0.01
N ILE A 4 40.15 -19.71 -0.35
CA ILE A 4 40.02 -19.25 -1.74
C ILE A 4 40.96 -18.08 -1.98
N GLY A 5 41.86 -18.20 -2.95
CA GLY A 5 42.70 -17.13 -3.46
C GLY A 5 42.04 -16.44 -4.66
N ILE A 6 41.67 -15.17 -4.57
CA ILE A 6 41.10 -14.42 -5.70
C ILE A 6 42.18 -13.58 -6.35
N VAL A 7 42.44 -13.84 -7.63
CA VAL A 7 43.29 -12.95 -8.45
C VAL A 7 42.51 -11.68 -8.74
N GLY A 8 42.90 -10.56 -8.14
CA GLY A 8 42.15 -9.30 -8.19
C GLY A 8 42.12 -8.58 -9.54
N THR A 9 42.46 -9.25 -10.64
CA THR A 9 42.45 -8.69 -11.99
C THR A 9 42.06 -9.75 -13.01
N ASN A 10 41.47 -9.33 -14.12
CA ASN A 10 41.16 -10.17 -15.27
C ASN A 10 42.29 -10.16 -16.34
N ALA A 11 43.45 -9.59 -16.03
CA ALA A 11 44.60 -9.57 -16.93
C ALA A 11 45.15 -10.99 -17.19
N GLN A 12 45.50 -11.27 -18.45
CA GLN A 12 46.11 -12.55 -18.84
C GLN A 12 47.44 -12.80 -18.10
N GLU A 13 48.24 -11.76 -17.89
CA GLU A 13 49.46 -11.80 -17.10
C GLU A 13 49.30 -10.99 -15.81
N SER A 14 49.64 -11.56 -14.66
CA SER A 14 49.45 -10.91 -13.36
C SER A 14 50.47 -11.39 -12.34
N TYR A 15 51.22 -10.46 -11.76
CA TYR A 15 52.08 -10.75 -10.60
C TYR A 15 51.29 -11.13 -9.34
N ASN A 16 50.01 -10.75 -9.26
CA ASN A 16 49.14 -11.15 -8.16
C ASN A 16 48.73 -12.62 -8.29
N ARG A 17 48.62 -13.13 -9.52
CA ARG A 17 48.47 -14.57 -9.79
C ARG A 17 49.74 -15.33 -9.40
N LEU A 18 50.91 -14.84 -9.81
CA LEU A 18 52.19 -15.44 -9.39
C LEU A 18 52.35 -15.43 -7.87
N LEU A 19 51.96 -14.35 -7.20
CA LEU A 19 51.96 -14.26 -5.74
C LEU A 19 51.06 -15.33 -5.10
N LEU A 20 49.82 -15.49 -5.57
CA LEU A 20 48.91 -16.53 -5.05
C LEU A 20 49.40 -17.95 -5.36
N GLN A 21 49.98 -18.19 -6.54
CA GLN A 21 50.57 -19.48 -6.91
C GLN A 21 51.79 -19.81 -6.04
N PHE A 22 52.64 -18.81 -5.76
CA PHE A 22 53.73 -18.94 -4.80
C PHE A 22 53.19 -19.30 -3.42
N MET A 23 52.19 -18.57 -2.92
CA MET A 23 51.55 -18.87 -1.62
C MET A 23 50.95 -20.28 -1.58
N GLN A 24 50.23 -20.70 -2.63
CA GLN A 24 49.65 -22.03 -2.77
C GLN A 24 50.72 -23.13 -2.67
N LYS A 25 51.86 -22.97 -3.36
CA LYS A 25 52.98 -23.92 -3.31
C LYS A 25 53.67 -23.90 -1.94
N HIS A 26 54.05 -22.71 -1.46
CA HIS A 26 54.86 -22.49 -0.26
C HIS A 26 54.13 -22.92 1.02
N PHE A 27 52.83 -22.64 1.12
CA PHE A 27 52.01 -22.93 2.30
C PHE A 27 51.19 -24.23 2.21
N SER A 28 51.48 -25.09 1.23
CA SER A 28 50.73 -26.33 0.97
C SER A 28 50.67 -27.32 2.14
N LYS A 29 51.59 -27.21 3.13
CA LYS A 29 51.56 -28.03 4.35
C LYS A 29 50.64 -27.46 5.45
N GLN A 30 50.30 -26.17 5.37
CA GLN A 30 49.52 -25.44 6.36
C GLN A 30 48.07 -25.25 5.90
N ALA A 31 47.86 -25.02 4.61
CA ALA A 31 46.54 -24.77 4.05
C ALA A 31 46.41 -25.28 2.61
N ASP A 32 45.18 -25.60 2.24
CA ASP A 32 44.78 -25.82 0.86
C ASP A 32 44.27 -24.50 0.29
N ILE A 33 44.94 -23.96 -0.72
CA ILE A 33 44.59 -22.67 -1.34
C ILE A 33 44.12 -22.96 -2.77
N GLU A 34 42.84 -22.75 -3.03
CA GLU A 34 42.27 -22.84 -4.37
C GLU A 34 42.19 -21.46 -5.01
N ILE A 35 42.76 -21.29 -6.22
CA ILE A 35 42.84 -19.99 -6.89
C ILE A 35 41.69 -19.81 -7.88
N LEU A 36 40.97 -18.69 -7.77
CA LEU A 36 39.92 -18.28 -8.69
C LEU A 36 40.33 -17.07 -9.52
N GLU A 37 39.92 -17.09 -10.80
CA GLU A 37 40.23 -16.09 -11.81
C GLU A 37 38.99 -15.26 -12.16
N LEU A 38 39.20 -13.98 -12.47
CA LEU A 38 38.12 -13.04 -12.82
C LEU A 38 37.90 -12.89 -14.33
N THR A 39 38.55 -13.73 -15.15
CA THR A 39 38.51 -13.61 -16.62
C THR A 39 37.12 -13.78 -17.23
N ASN A 40 36.27 -14.60 -16.60
CA ASN A 40 34.92 -14.91 -17.08
C ASN A 40 33.81 -14.25 -16.25
N VAL A 41 34.16 -13.35 -15.33
CA VAL A 41 33.17 -12.66 -14.49
C VAL A 41 32.55 -11.50 -15.28
N PRO A 42 31.21 -11.44 -15.40
CA PRO A 42 30.54 -10.31 -16.06
C PRO A 42 30.70 -9.03 -15.23
N MET A 43 30.74 -7.88 -15.92
CA MET A 43 30.63 -6.58 -15.25
C MET A 43 29.30 -6.49 -14.50
N PHE A 44 29.32 -5.92 -13.30
CA PHE A 44 28.10 -5.76 -12.49
C PHE A 44 27.09 -4.81 -13.16
N ASN A 45 25.82 -5.21 -13.16
CA ASN A 45 24.69 -4.40 -13.62
C ASN A 45 23.43 -4.81 -12.86
N GLU A 46 22.98 -3.96 -11.94
CA GLU A 46 21.81 -4.18 -11.09
C GLU A 46 20.52 -4.45 -11.87
N THR A 47 20.34 -3.81 -13.03
CA THR A 47 19.13 -3.99 -13.86
C THR A 47 19.08 -5.35 -14.56
N ASN A 48 20.24 -5.99 -14.78
CA ASN A 48 20.35 -7.29 -15.43
C ASN A 48 20.99 -8.29 -14.49
N ASP A 49 20.20 -8.75 -13.50
CA ASP A 49 20.67 -9.66 -12.46
C ASP A 49 21.19 -10.99 -13.04
N GLN A 50 22.47 -11.26 -12.80
CA GLN A 50 23.17 -12.49 -13.19
C GLN A 50 23.70 -13.26 -11.96
N SER A 51 23.19 -12.99 -10.77
CA SER A 51 23.55 -13.71 -9.54
C SER A 51 23.37 -15.22 -9.66
N ASN A 52 22.45 -15.69 -10.50
CA ASN A 52 22.22 -17.12 -10.76
C ASN A 52 23.06 -17.72 -11.89
N SER A 53 23.98 -16.97 -12.49
CA SER A 53 24.89 -17.51 -13.51
C SER A 53 25.91 -18.47 -12.90
N ASP A 54 26.31 -19.50 -13.66
CA ASP A 54 27.24 -20.54 -13.22
C ASP A 54 28.53 -19.98 -12.60
N VAL A 55 29.08 -18.91 -13.20
CA VAL A 55 30.33 -18.30 -12.72
C VAL A 55 30.16 -17.62 -11.36
N ILE A 56 29.05 -16.90 -11.14
CA ILE A 56 28.81 -16.20 -9.86
C ILE A 56 28.47 -17.20 -8.77
N GLN A 57 27.65 -18.22 -9.08
CA GLN A 57 27.32 -19.28 -8.13
C GLN A 57 28.53 -20.13 -7.74
N GLU A 58 29.47 -20.35 -8.66
CA GLU A 58 30.70 -21.07 -8.34
C GLU A 58 31.57 -20.30 -7.34
N PHE A 59 31.70 -18.97 -7.51
CA PHE A 59 32.37 -18.12 -6.51
C PHE A 59 31.63 -18.15 -5.17
N ASN A 60 30.31 -17.97 -5.19
CA ASN A 60 29.46 -17.99 -4.01
C ASN A 60 29.65 -19.27 -3.19
N ARG A 61 29.52 -20.43 -3.84
CA ARG A 61 29.67 -21.74 -3.21
C ARG A 61 31.06 -21.93 -2.63
N LYS A 62 32.10 -21.65 -3.41
CA LYS A 62 33.49 -21.84 -2.98
C LYS A 62 33.90 -20.94 -1.82
N ILE A 63 33.46 -19.68 -1.82
CA ILE A 63 33.74 -18.74 -0.72
C ILE A 63 32.96 -19.16 0.53
N THR A 64 31.69 -19.54 0.37
CA THR A 64 30.85 -20.02 1.48
C THR A 64 31.48 -21.22 2.18
N GLU A 65 31.92 -22.22 1.40
CA GLU A 65 32.56 -23.46 1.90
C GLU A 65 33.97 -23.28 2.48
N ALA A 66 34.65 -22.17 2.19
CA ALA A 66 36.03 -21.97 2.61
C ALA A 66 36.13 -21.43 4.04
N ASP A 67 37.24 -21.74 4.73
CA ASP A 67 37.53 -21.21 6.05
C ASP A 67 37.82 -19.71 5.99
N GLY A 68 38.32 -19.20 4.86
CA GLY A 68 38.57 -17.78 4.62
C GLY A 68 38.94 -17.49 3.16
N VAL A 69 39.20 -16.22 2.86
CA VAL A 69 39.56 -15.76 1.50
C VAL A 69 40.86 -14.95 1.53
N ILE A 70 41.70 -15.13 0.51
CA ILE A 70 42.90 -14.34 0.27
C ILE A 70 42.67 -13.57 -1.04
N ILE A 71 42.62 -12.24 -0.98
CA ILE A 71 42.45 -11.41 -2.17
C ILE A 71 43.79 -10.77 -2.54
N ALA A 72 44.31 -11.10 -3.72
CA ALA A 72 45.55 -10.52 -4.24
C ALA A 72 45.24 -9.40 -5.24
N THR A 73 45.32 -8.14 -4.80
CA THR A 73 44.93 -6.98 -5.62
C THR A 73 46.14 -6.23 -6.18
N PRO A 74 46.20 -5.97 -7.51
CA PRO A 74 47.06 -4.92 -8.03
C PRO A 74 46.49 -3.54 -7.70
N GLU A 75 47.28 -2.49 -7.96
CA GLU A 75 46.84 -1.10 -7.81
C GLU A 75 46.70 -0.43 -9.18
N HIS A 76 45.51 0.11 -9.45
CA HIS A 76 45.20 0.90 -10.64
C HIS A 76 44.74 2.28 -10.21
N ASN A 77 45.53 3.32 -10.50
CA ASN A 77 45.21 4.72 -10.16
C ASN A 77 44.81 4.90 -8.68
N HIS A 78 45.57 4.28 -7.76
CA HIS A 78 45.28 4.28 -6.32
C HIS A 78 43.99 3.56 -5.90
N SER A 79 43.47 2.66 -6.73
CA SER A 79 42.25 1.89 -6.49
C SER A 79 42.43 0.41 -6.85
N ILE A 80 41.43 -0.41 -6.49
CA ILE A 80 41.30 -1.78 -6.98
C ILE A 80 40.88 -1.82 -8.45
N PRO A 81 41.13 -2.93 -9.17
CA PRO A 81 40.63 -3.12 -10.53
C PRO A 81 39.10 -3.21 -10.59
N SER A 82 38.52 -2.78 -11.72
CA SER A 82 37.07 -2.86 -11.97
C SER A 82 36.53 -4.30 -11.89
N ALA A 83 37.27 -5.28 -12.42
CA ALA A 83 36.87 -6.68 -12.36
C ALA A 83 36.73 -7.19 -10.92
N LEU A 84 37.63 -6.78 -10.01
CA LEU A 84 37.53 -7.11 -8.60
C LEU A 84 36.34 -6.40 -7.94
N LYS A 85 36.06 -5.14 -8.31
CA LYS A 85 34.86 -4.46 -7.81
C LYS A 85 33.58 -5.17 -8.23
N SER A 86 33.49 -5.57 -9.51
CA SER A 86 32.28 -6.22 -10.04
C SER A 86 31.99 -7.58 -9.40
N ILE A 87 32.99 -8.43 -9.15
CA ILE A 87 32.73 -9.70 -8.45
C ILE A 87 32.26 -9.45 -7.00
N LEU A 88 32.80 -8.44 -6.32
CA LEU A 88 32.35 -8.09 -4.97
C LEU A 88 30.91 -7.59 -4.98
N GLU A 89 30.52 -6.80 -5.99
CA GLU A 89 29.13 -6.33 -6.15
C GLU A 89 28.16 -7.48 -6.45
N TRP A 90 28.51 -8.40 -7.34
CA TRP A 90 27.68 -9.57 -7.61
C TRP A 90 27.45 -10.42 -6.36
N LEU A 91 28.50 -10.60 -5.56
CA LEU A 91 28.43 -11.39 -4.34
C LEU A 91 27.78 -10.63 -3.17
N SER A 92 27.70 -9.30 -3.21
CA SER A 92 27.04 -8.49 -2.17
C SER A 92 25.62 -8.05 -2.54
N PHE A 93 25.13 -8.40 -3.74
CA PHE A 93 23.79 -8.00 -4.20
C PHE A 93 22.71 -8.91 -3.61
N ASN A 94 22.74 -10.21 -3.90
CA ASN A 94 21.72 -11.19 -3.48
C ASN A 94 22.27 -12.41 -2.71
N LEU A 95 23.60 -12.54 -2.53
CA LEU A 95 24.23 -13.81 -2.12
C LEU A 95 24.96 -13.76 -0.77
N HIS A 96 25.73 -12.70 -0.53
CA HIS A 96 26.45 -12.39 0.71
C HIS A 96 27.41 -13.47 1.27
N PRO A 97 28.23 -14.20 0.47
CA PRO A 97 29.13 -15.23 0.99
C PRO A 97 30.31 -14.69 1.81
N PHE A 98 30.52 -13.38 1.78
CA PHE A 98 31.56 -12.70 2.55
C PHE A 98 31.14 -12.33 3.97
N ASP A 99 29.86 -12.45 4.33
CA ASP A 99 29.39 -12.05 5.66
C ASP A 99 30.08 -12.88 6.76
N GLY A 100 30.75 -12.19 7.68
CA GLY A 100 31.60 -12.78 8.71
C GLY A 100 32.88 -13.46 8.18
N LYS A 101 33.04 -13.63 6.86
CA LYS A 101 34.13 -14.43 6.28
C LYS A 101 35.49 -13.79 6.59
N PRO A 102 36.47 -14.56 7.11
CA PRO A 102 37.81 -14.03 7.36
C PRO A 102 38.55 -13.74 6.04
N VAL A 103 39.07 -12.52 5.89
CA VAL A 103 39.77 -12.11 4.65
C VAL A 103 41.19 -11.60 4.92
N MET A 104 42.15 -12.13 4.15
CA MET A 104 43.51 -11.61 4.02
C MET A 104 43.62 -10.83 2.71
N ILE A 105 44.21 -9.65 2.75
CA ILE A 105 44.56 -8.90 1.54
C ILE A 105 46.07 -8.98 1.34
N VAL A 106 46.47 -9.34 0.13
CA VAL A 106 47.86 -9.29 -0.34
C VAL A 106 47.90 -8.52 -1.65
N GLY A 107 49.08 -8.13 -2.10
CA GLY A 107 49.18 -7.53 -3.43
C GLY A 107 50.60 -7.33 -3.92
N ALA A 108 50.73 -7.38 -5.23
CA ALA A 108 51.95 -7.17 -5.98
C ALA A 108 51.78 -6.03 -6.99
N SER A 109 52.73 -5.11 -7.03
CA SER A 109 52.72 -3.96 -7.94
C SER A 109 54.09 -3.68 -8.55
N TYR A 110 54.13 -2.89 -9.63
CA TYR A 110 55.38 -2.49 -10.28
C TYR A 110 56.23 -1.52 -9.46
N ASP A 111 55.62 -0.68 -8.63
CA ASP A 111 56.30 0.41 -7.93
C ASP A 111 56.74 -0.01 -6.51
N VAL A 112 57.56 0.81 -5.85
CA VAL A 112 58.13 0.58 -4.52
C VAL A 112 57.09 0.61 -3.39
N GLN A 113 55.95 1.29 -3.60
CA GLN A 113 54.90 1.42 -2.58
C GLN A 113 54.00 0.16 -2.48
N GLY A 114 54.21 -0.85 -3.33
CA GLY A 114 53.33 -2.00 -3.40
C GLY A 114 51.90 -1.61 -3.79
N SER A 115 50.93 -2.41 -3.39
CA SER A 115 49.50 -2.17 -3.61
C SER A 115 48.82 -1.39 -2.48
N SER A 116 49.57 -0.56 -1.74
CA SER A 116 49.13 -0.01 -0.44
C SER A 116 47.79 0.73 -0.48
N ARG A 117 47.53 1.54 -1.51
CA ARG A 117 46.28 2.31 -1.59
C ARG A 117 45.12 1.45 -2.07
N ALA A 118 45.39 0.53 -2.99
CA ALA A 118 44.40 -0.45 -3.43
C ALA A 118 43.93 -1.36 -2.28
N GLN A 119 44.83 -1.81 -1.40
CA GLN A 119 44.45 -2.63 -0.24
C GLN A 119 43.62 -1.82 0.77
N LEU A 120 43.95 -0.55 1.01
CA LEU A 120 43.16 0.31 1.87
C LEU A 120 41.74 0.54 1.31
N HIS A 121 41.63 0.80 0.01
CA HIS A 121 40.33 0.96 -0.65
C HIS A 121 39.53 -0.36 -0.62
N LEU A 122 40.18 -1.50 -0.90
CA LEU A 122 39.53 -2.81 -0.82
C LEU A 122 38.99 -3.09 0.58
N ARG A 123 39.74 -2.74 1.63
CA ARG A 123 39.31 -2.92 3.01
C ARG A 123 38.02 -2.15 3.31
N GLN A 124 37.90 -0.91 2.83
CA GLN A 124 36.68 -0.12 2.99
C GLN A 124 35.47 -0.76 2.28
N ILE A 125 35.69 -1.38 1.12
CA ILE A 125 34.63 -2.09 0.38
C ILE A 125 34.22 -3.37 1.13
N LEU A 126 35.18 -4.14 1.62
CA LEU A 126 34.92 -5.39 2.33
C LEU A 126 34.20 -5.17 3.67
N ASP A 127 34.42 -4.02 4.32
CA ASP A 127 33.77 -3.62 5.58
C ASP A 127 32.37 -2.99 5.36
N ALA A 128 31.95 -2.76 4.10
CA ALA A 128 30.68 -2.12 3.81
C ALA A 128 29.49 -3.03 4.15
N PRO A 129 28.35 -2.45 4.59
CA PRO A 129 27.10 -3.19 4.76
C PRO A 129 26.72 -3.96 3.49
N GLY A 130 26.44 -5.25 3.64
CA GLY A 130 26.12 -6.15 2.53
C GLY A 130 27.32 -6.95 2.01
N VAL A 131 28.56 -6.56 2.33
CA VAL A 131 29.75 -7.43 2.17
C VAL A 131 30.13 -8.04 3.51
N ASN A 132 30.16 -7.23 4.58
CA ASN A 132 30.34 -7.64 5.98
C ASN A 132 31.53 -8.60 6.25
N ALA A 133 32.63 -8.47 5.50
CA ALA A 133 33.76 -9.38 5.66
C ALA A 133 34.60 -9.05 6.90
N THR A 134 35.10 -10.08 7.57
CA THR A 134 36.00 -9.93 8.72
C THR A 134 37.45 -9.82 8.21
N VAL A 135 37.91 -8.61 7.88
CA VAL A 135 39.23 -8.40 7.26
C VAL A 135 40.35 -8.32 8.30
N MET A 136 41.44 -9.09 8.13
CA MET A 136 42.57 -9.11 9.07
C MET A 136 43.24 -7.72 9.19
N PRO A 137 43.35 -7.14 10.40
CA PRO A 137 43.95 -5.82 10.58
C PRO A 137 45.49 -5.86 10.72
N GLY A 138 46.16 -4.83 10.22
CA GLY A 138 47.53 -4.46 10.65
C GLY A 138 48.71 -5.30 10.15
N TYR A 139 48.52 -6.23 9.20
CA TYR A 139 49.60 -7.10 8.67
C TYR A 139 49.48 -7.29 7.15
N GLU A 140 49.67 -6.19 6.42
CA GLU A 140 49.51 -6.12 4.97
C GLU A 140 50.77 -6.59 4.24
N PHE A 141 50.62 -7.58 3.36
CA PHE A 141 51.71 -8.00 2.48
C PHE A 141 51.69 -7.17 1.20
N LEU A 142 52.68 -6.29 1.06
CA LEU A 142 52.82 -5.31 -0.02
C LEU A 142 54.09 -5.62 -0.82
N LEU A 143 53.97 -6.38 -1.91
CA LEU A 143 55.09 -6.70 -2.78
C LEU A 143 55.31 -5.58 -3.81
N GLY A 144 56.30 -4.73 -3.55
CA GLY A 144 56.77 -3.73 -4.51
C GLY A 144 57.70 -4.33 -5.58
N ARG A 145 57.91 -3.60 -6.68
CA ARG A 145 58.83 -4.00 -7.77
C ARG A 145 58.62 -5.45 -8.25
N ALA A 146 57.37 -5.87 -8.41
CA ALA A 146 57.02 -7.27 -8.68
C ALA A 146 57.72 -7.87 -9.92
N HIS A 147 57.99 -7.06 -10.94
CA HIS A 147 58.74 -7.44 -12.15
C HIS A 147 60.20 -7.89 -11.89
N GLN A 148 60.75 -7.64 -10.71
CA GLN A 148 62.09 -8.09 -10.30
C GLN A 148 62.03 -9.13 -9.17
N ALA A 149 60.91 -9.21 -8.46
CA ALA A 149 60.76 -9.96 -7.22
C ALA A 149 60.67 -11.48 -7.43
N PHE A 150 60.21 -11.94 -8.60
CA PHE A 150 60.04 -13.36 -8.92
C PHE A 150 61.17 -13.91 -9.81
N ASP A 151 61.55 -15.17 -9.61
CA ASP A 151 62.42 -15.94 -10.50
C ASP A 151 61.63 -16.55 -11.69
N GLU A 152 62.33 -17.29 -12.56
CA GLU A 152 61.74 -17.93 -13.75
C GLU A 152 60.71 -19.03 -13.41
N GLU A 153 60.76 -19.57 -12.19
CA GLU A 153 59.83 -20.57 -11.68
C GLU A 153 58.64 -19.94 -10.91
N GLY A 154 58.59 -18.60 -10.84
CA GLY A 154 57.56 -17.86 -10.12
C GLY A 154 57.75 -17.82 -8.60
N ASN A 155 58.95 -18.15 -8.08
CA ASN A 155 59.26 -18.04 -6.66
C ASN A 155 59.78 -16.64 -6.31
N ILE A 156 59.48 -16.16 -5.10
CA ILE A 156 60.03 -14.89 -4.59
C ILE A 156 61.53 -15.07 -4.32
N LYS A 157 62.37 -14.16 -4.82
CA LYS A 157 63.84 -14.26 -4.72
C LYS A 157 64.41 -13.90 -3.36
N GLU A 158 63.80 -12.95 -2.66
CA GLU A 158 64.34 -12.37 -1.43
C GLU A 158 63.81 -13.07 -0.17
N GLU A 159 64.69 -13.76 0.56
CA GLU A 159 64.34 -14.50 1.79
C GLU A 159 63.59 -13.64 2.82
N ARG A 160 64.02 -12.39 3.04
CA ARG A 160 63.37 -11.47 3.99
C ARG A 160 61.91 -11.19 3.62
N THR A 161 61.59 -11.16 2.32
CA THR A 161 60.23 -10.97 1.83
C THR A 161 59.40 -12.24 2.09
N ILE A 162 60.00 -13.42 1.92
CA ILE A 162 59.39 -14.70 2.28
C ILE A 162 59.09 -14.73 3.78
N ASP A 163 60.06 -14.45 4.65
CA ASP A 163 59.88 -14.41 6.12
C ASP A 163 58.72 -13.50 6.56
N PHE A 164 58.57 -12.34 5.90
CA PHE A 164 57.49 -11.41 6.17
C PHE A 164 56.13 -11.95 5.69
N LEU A 165 56.07 -12.55 4.51
CA LEU A 165 54.86 -13.22 4.00
C LEU A 165 54.44 -14.36 4.92
N GLU A 166 55.39 -15.18 5.40
CA GLU A 166 55.14 -16.23 6.39
C GLU A 166 54.55 -15.63 7.67
N SER A 167 55.14 -14.56 8.18
CA SER A 167 54.63 -13.87 9.38
C SER A 167 53.20 -13.37 9.21
N CYS A 168 52.87 -12.80 8.05
CA CYS A 168 51.51 -12.39 7.71
C CYS A 168 50.55 -13.59 7.63
N PHE A 169 50.97 -14.67 6.97
CA PHE A 169 50.12 -15.85 6.77
C PHE A 169 49.87 -16.62 8.06
N TRP A 170 50.88 -16.79 8.92
CA TRP A 170 50.72 -17.40 10.25
C TRP A 170 49.73 -16.64 11.14
N ARG A 171 49.71 -15.30 11.04
CA ARG A 171 48.71 -14.48 11.72
C ARG A 171 47.33 -14.66 11.12
N PHE A 172 47.24 -14.78 9.79
CA PHE A 172 45.97 -15.02 9.12
C PHE A 172 45.35 -16.36 9.50
N LEU A 173 46.14 -17.44 9.65
CA LEU A 173 45.64 -18.73 10.15
C LEU A 173 44.96 -18.58 11.52
N ARG A 174 45.65 -17.94 12.48
CA ARG A 174 45.08 -17.69 13.82
C ARG A 174 43.87 -16.78 13.80
N PHE A 175 43.92 -15.73 12.98
CA PHE A 175 42.81 -14.80 12.82
C PHE A 175 41.59 -15.51 12.26
N THR A 176 41.77 -16.38 11.27
CA THR A 176 40.69 -17.17 10.66
C THR A 176 40.04 -18.10 11.68
N GLU A 177 40.82 -18.77 12.53
CA GLU A 177 40.29 -19.59 13.63
C GLU A 177 39.41 -18.75 14.58
N ILE A 178 39.89 -17.58 15.02
CA ILE A 178 39.16 -16.71 15.96
C ILE A 178 37.91 -16.12 15.30
N ALA A 179 38.01 -15.63 14.06
CA ALA A 179 36.91 -15.04 13.34
C ALA A 179 35.81 -16.07 13.02
N ASN A 180 36.19 -17.30 12.66
CA ASN A 180 35.20 -18.37 12.47
C ASN A 180 34.51 -18.79 13.77
N LEU A 181 35.18 -18.72 14.93
CA LEU A 181 34.52 -18.92 16.23
C LEU A 181 33.43 -17.88 16.51
N LEU A 182 33.61 -16.63 16.04
CA LEU A 182 32.60 -15.58 16.15
C LEU A 182 31.41 -15.78 15.19
N ASN A 183 31.55 -16.62 14.17
CA ASN A 183 30.52 -16.94 13.19
C ASN A 183 29.75 -18.23 13.51
N VAL A 184 30.13 -18.96 14.56
CA VAL A 184 29.33 -20.10 15.04
C VAL A 184 28.01 -19.54 15.57
N PRO A 185 26.84 -20.01 15.09
CA PRO A 185 25.56 -19.55 15.60
C PRO A 185 25.50 -19.74 17.12
N GLU A 186 25.26 -18.66 17.86
CA GLU A 186 25.02 -18.76 19.29
C GLU A 186 23.81 -19.69 19.51
N GLU A 187 24.00 -20.79 20.26
CA GLU A 187 22.88 -21.61 20.71
C GLU A 187 22.00 -20.74 21.60
N VAL A 188 20.76 -20.54 21.17
CA VAL A 188 19.78 -19.76 21.93
C VAL A 188 19.11 -20.69 22.92
N THR A 189 19.38 -20.49 24.20
CA THR A 189 18.61 -21.10 25.28
C THR A 189 17.71 -20.06 25.92
N PHE A 190 16.46 -20.44 26.17
CA PHE A 190 15.48 -19.61 26.87
C PHE A 190 15.26 -20.17 28.28
N GLU A 191 14.96 -19.30 29.24
CA GLU A 191 14.26 -19.72 30.44
C GLU A 191 12.83 -20.15 30.06
N PRO A 192 12.41 -21.41 30.33
CA PRO A 192 11.08 -21.85 29.94
C PRO A 192 9.97 -21.11 30.71
N GLY A 193 8.94 -20.66 30.01
CA GLY A 193 7.83 -19.94 30.63
C GLY A 193 6.87 -19.28 29.66
N ASN A 194 5.83 -18.68 30.23
CA ASN A 194 4.88 -17.82 29.52
C ASN A 194 5.20 -16.37 29.82
N TYR A 195 5.50 -15.60 28.78
CA TYR A 195 5.92 -14.22 28.88
C TYR A 195 4.83 -13.31 28.33
N THR A 196 4.16 -12.58 29.21
CA THR A 196 3.20 -11.53 28.83
C THR A 196 3.96 -10.26 28.47
N VAL A 197 3.75 -9.78 27.25
CA VAL A 197 4.39 -8.59 26.70
C VAL A 197 3.37 -7.72 25.99
N THR A 198 3.71 -6.45 25.86
CA THR A 198 2.90 -5.48 25.12
C THR A 198 3.80 -4.74 24.13
N ALA A 199 3.32 -4.56 22.90
CA ALA A 199 4.00 -3.79 21.87
C ALA A 199 3.03 -2.78 21.22
N PRO A 200 3.52 -1.70 20.58
CA PRO A 200 2.65 -0.80 19.85
C PRO A 200 2.02 -1.50 18.63
N GLY A 201 0.68 -1.44 18.52
CA GLY A 201 -0.11 -1.74 17.33
C GLY A 201 -0.53 -0.46 16.59
N HIS A 202 -1.31 -0.60 15.53
CA HIS A 202 -1.81 0.54 14.75
C HIS A 202 -2.82 1.38 15.54
N ASN A 203 -3.72 0.74 16.28
CA ASN A 203 -4.84 1.40 16.96
C ASN A 203 -4.63 1.55 18.48
N GLY A 204 -3.55 0.98 19.02
CA GLY A 204 -3.27 1.00 20.44
C GLY A 204 -2.18 0.01 20.80
N ASP A 205 -2.17 -0.39 22.06
CA ASP A 205 -1.28 -1.45 22.54
C ASP A 205 -1.74 -2.81 22.01
N LEU A 206 -0.77 -3.69 21.73
CA LEU A 206 -0.94 -5.06 21.26
C LEU A 206 -0.39 -6.01 22.34
N PRO A 207 -1.23 -6.44 23.29
CA PRO A 207 -0.86 -7.44 24.29
C PRO A 207 -0.68 -8.82 23.64
N MET A 208 0.30 -9.59 24.10
CA MET A 208 0.48 -10.98 23.70
C MET A 208 1.16 -11.81 24.79
N VAL A 209 0.94 -13.12 24.75
CA VAL A 209 1.60 -14.12 25.57
C VAL A 209 2.45 -15.01 24.67
N VAL A 210 3.76 -15.05 24.94
CA VAL A 210 4.71 -15.90 24.21
C VAL A 210 5.14 -17.04 25.11
N THR A 211 4.93 -18.27 24.66
CA THR A 211 5.38 -19.48 25.36
C THR A 211 6.74 -19.89 24.81
N LEU A 212 7.73 -19.95 25.69
CA LEU A 212 9.09 -20.36 25.38
C LEU A 212 9.39 -21.66 26.14
N THR A 213 10.00 -22.61 25.45
CA THR A 213 10.67 -23.77 26.06
C THR A 213 12.17 -23.53 26.03
N THR A 214 12.98 -24.46 26.56
CA THR A 214 14.44 -24.24 26.67
C THR A 214 15.11 -23.90 25.34
N ASP A 215 14.61 -24.41 24.21
CA ASP A 215 15.26 -24.36 22.91
C ASP A 215 14.38 -23.77 21.78
N ARG A 216 13.11 -23.44 22.05
CA ARG A 216 12.19 -22.91 21.02
C ARG A 216 11.09 -21.99 21.54
N ILE A 217 10.61 -21.14 20.63
CA ILE A 217 9.31 -20.47 20.70
C ILE A 217 8.24 -21.51 20.38
N ASP A 218 7.37 -21.79 21.34
CA ASP A 218 6.38 -22.85 21.27
C ASP A 218 5.00 -22.33 20.83
N ALA A 219 4.60 -21.16 21.37
CA ALA A 219 3.34 -20.52 21.01
C ALA A 219 3.43 -18.99 21.12
N ILE A 220 2.59 -18.31 20.34
CA ILE A 220 2.39 -16.86 20.37
C ILE A 220 0.88 -16.64 20.35
N ASP A 221 0.33 -16.12 21.44
CA ASP A 221 -1.09 -15.80 21.60
C ASP A 221 -1.26 -14.29 21.69
N ILE A 222 -1.98 -13.68 20.75
CA ILE A 222 -2.06 -12.22 20.58
C ILE A 222 -3.49 -11.77 20.86
N ASP A 223 -3.65 -10.76 21.72
CA ASP A 223 -4.92 -10.08 21.89
C ASP A 223 -5.14 -9.11 20.71
N THR A 224 -6.01 -9.50 19.79
CA THR A 224 -6.29 -8.76 18.55
C THR A 224 -7.39 -7.72 18.70
N SER A 225 -8.04 -7.64 19.87
CA SER A 225 -9.27 -6.84 20.08
C SER A 225 -9.06 -5.33 19.91
N GLY A 226 -7.82 -4.86 20.02
CA GLY A 226 -7.45 -3.45 19.81
C GLY A 226 -7.27 -3.04 18.35
N GLU A 227 -7.21 -3.98 17.40
CA GLU A 227 -6.78 -3.74 16.02
C GLU A 227 -7.95 -3.71 15.01
N SER A 228 -7.65 -3.41 13.74
CA SER A 228 -8.67 -3.28 12.70
C SER A 228 -9.05 -4.64 12.11
N GLU A 229 -10.27 -5.11 12.42
CA GLU A 229 -10.85 -6.33 11.84
C GLU A 229 -10.81 -6.31 10.30
N GLY A 230 -10.45 -7.43 9.69
CA GLY A 230 -10.34 -7.59 8.24
C GLY A 230 -9.12 -6.92 7.59
N ILE A 231 -8.35 -6.13 8.33
CA ILE A 231 -7.12 -5.48 7.83
C ILE A 231 -5.87 -6.12 8.44
N ALA A 232 -5.86 -6.30 9.76
CA ALA A 232 -4.71 -6.83 10.49
C ALA A 232 -4.75 -8.36 10.69
N ASP A 233 -5.87 -9.01 10.39
CA ASP A 233 -6.10 -10.43 10.71
C ASP A 233 -5.03 -11.37 10.14
N VAL A 234 -4.53 -11.06 8.94
CA VAL A 234 -3.46 -11.84 8.29
C VAL A 234 -2.12 -11.71 9.04
N VAL A 235 -1.88 -10.58 9.72
CA VAL A 235 -0.69 -10.39 10.56
C VAL A 235 -0.68 -11.39 11.71
N PHE A 236 -1.83 -11.58 12.36
CA PHE A 236 -1.95 -12.43 13.55
C PHE A 236 -1.89 -13.93 13.25
N THR A 237 -1.91 -14.30 11.98
CA THR A 237 -1.76 -15.69 11.53
C THR A 237 -0.38 -15.89 10.90
N ARG A 238 -0.07 -15.15 9.83
CA ARG A 238 1.13 -15.37 9.01
C ARG A 238 2.43 -15.12 9.76
N ILE A 239 2.55 -14.00 10.49
CA ILE A 239 3.79 -13.66 11.19
C ILE A 239 4.08 -14.66 12.32
N PRO A 240 3.14 -14.97 13.23
CA PRO A 240 3.35 -16.02 14.23
C PRO A 240 3.73 -17.36 13.62
N THR A 241 3.07 -17.81 12.54
CA THR A 241 3.44 -19.06 11.85
C THR A 241 4.89 -19.03 11.36
N GLN A 242 5.32 -17.96 10.68
CA GLN A 242 6.71 -17.85 10.20
C GLN A 242 7.73 -17.84 11.34
N ILE A 243 7.41 -17.16 12.46
CA ILE A 243 8.27 -17.15 13.64
C ILE A 243 8.37 -18.55 14.25
N LEU A 244 7.24 -19.25 14.40
CA LEU A 244 7.18 -20.59 14.99
C LEU A 244 7.83 -21.67 14.12
N GLU A 245 7.67 -21.60 12.79
CA GLU A 245 8.26 -22.56 11.86
C GLU A 245 9.76 -22.32 11.65
N GLY A 246 10.14 -21.06 11.41
CA GLY A 246 11.54 -20.69 11.18
C GLY A 246 12.36 -20.55 12.46
N GLN A 247 11.70 -20.53 13.63
CA GLN A 247 12.32 -20.16 14.91
C GLN A 247 13.18 -18.90 14.75
N THR A 248 12.61 -17.89 14.07
CA THR A 248 13.31 -16.72 13.54
C THR A 248 12.47 -15.47 13.76
N LEU A 249 13.12 -14.33 13.94
CA LEU A 249 12.48 -13.01 13.91
C LEU A 249 12.75 -12.28 12.59
N ASN A 250 13.48 -12.92 11.68
CA ASN A 250 13.66 -12.47 10.30
C ASN A 250 12.43 -12.89 9.48
N VAL A 251 11.36 -12.11 9.59
CA VAL A 251 10.07 -12.36 8.95
C VAL A 251 9.63 -11.10 8.21
N ASP A 252 8.98 -11.27 7.07
CA ASP A 252 8.59 -10.14 6.23
C ASP A 252 7.39 -9.41 6.82
N VAL A 253 7.53 -8.09 6.95
CA VAL A 253 6.45 -7.19 7.37
C VAL A 253 5.37 -7.17 6.29
N LEU A 254 4.10 -7.31 6.70
CA LEU A 254 2.99 -7.26 5.74
C LEU A 254 2.71 -5.82 5.32
N SER A 255 2.65 -5.61 4.01
CA SER A 255 2.27 -4.33 3.43
C SER A 255 0.87 -3.94 3.91
N GLY A 256 0.66 -2.65 4.17
CA GLY A 256 -0.62 -2.11 4.66
C GLY A 256 -0.94 -2.39 6.14
N ALA A 257 -0.22 -3.29 6.80
CA ALA A 257 -0.35 -3.58 8.23
C ALA A 257 1.02 -3.55 8.93
N SER A 258 1.89 -2.64 8.50
CA SER A 258 3.30 -2.63 8.91
C SER A 258 3.50 -2.29 10.38
N VAL A 259 2.67 -1.39 10.95
CA VAL A 259 2.74 -1.05 12.38
C VAL A 259 2.43 -2.28 13.22
N THR A 260 1.31 -2.95 12.93
CA THR A 260 0.88 -4.17 13.63
C THR A 260 1.87 -5.32 13.43
N SER A 261 2.42 -5.48 12.23
CA SER A 261 3.45 -6.48 11.93
C SER A 261 4.70 -6.31 12.77
N ASN A 262 5.24 -5.08 12.84
CA ASN A 262 6.38 -4.77 13.71
C ASN A 262 6.00 -4.95 15.18
N GLY A 263 4.77 -4.61 15.57
CA GLY A 263 4.24 -4.86 16.92
C GLY A 263 4.34 -6.33 17.33
N VAL A 264 3.95 -7.27 16.46
CA VAL A 264 4.10 -8.71 16.73
C VAL A 264 5.57 -9.10 16.86
N ILE A 265 6.42 -8.73 15.90
CA ILE A 265 7.85 -9.07 15.89
C ILE A 265 8.56 -8.53 17.14
N ASP A 266 8.30 -7.27 17.49
CA ASP A 266 8.90 -6.61 18.65
C ASP A 266 8.35 -7.15 19.97
N GLY A 267 7.07 -7.53 20.01
CA GLY A 267 6.48 -8.23 21.15
C GLY A 267 7.21 -9.54 21.42
N VAL A 268 7.38 -10.39 20.40
CA VAL A 268 8.14 -11.64 20.54
C VAL A 268 9.60 -11.37 20.92
N ALA A 269 10.24 -10.37 20.32
CA ALA A 269 11.61 -9.97 20.68
C ALA A 269 11.73 -9.56 22.17
N LYS A 270 10.74 -8.85 22.72
CA LYS A 270 10.68 -8.52 24.15
C LYS A 270 10.54 -9.77 25.01
N ALA A 271 9.71 -10.73 24.63
CA ALA A 271 9.54 -11.98 25.36
C ALA A 271 10.84 -12.81 25.37
N VAL A 272 11.51 -12.92 24.23
CA VAL A 272 12.83 -13.57 24.10
C VAL A 272 13.86 -12.93 25.03
N LYS A 273 13.88 -11.59 25.11
CA LYS A 273 14.74 -10.86 26.02
C LYS A 273 14.41 -11.11 27.49
N MET A 274 13.12 -11.20 27.84
CA MET A 274 12.68 -11.53 29.21
C MET A 274 13.05 -12.97 29.61
N ALA A 275 13.15 -13.88 28.64
CA ALA A 275 13.59 -15.26 28.85
C ALA A 275 15.12 -15.43 28.89
N GLY A 276 15.88 -14.34 28.98
CA GLY A 276 17.34 -14.37 29.14
C GLY A 276 18.14 -14.51 27.84
N ALA A 277 17.49 -14.50 26.68
CA ALA A 277 18.15 -14.63 25.38
C ALA A 277 18.28 -13.28 24.63
N ASN A 278 19.23 -13.19 23.70
CA ASN A 278 19.37 -12.03 22.83
C ASN A 278 18.48 -12.20 21.57
N PRO A 279 17.44 -11.37 21.36
CA PRO A 279 16.56 -11.49 20.19
C PRO A 279 17.28 -11.24 18.87
N ASP A 280 18.41 -10.53 18.85
CA ASP A 280 19.18 -10.31 17.62
C ASP A 280 19.74 -11.60 17.04
N ILE A 281 19.93 -12.65 17.85
CA ILE A 281 20.31 -13.98 17.36
C ILE A 281 19.21 -14.53 16.45
N LEU A 282 17.94 -14.37 16.83
CA LEU A 282 16.79 -14.81 16.03
C LEU A 282 16.55 -13.91 14.81
N ARG A 283 16.90 -12.62 14.86
CA ARG A 283 16.83 -11.71 13.70
C ARG A 283 17.88 -12.03 12.63
N LYS A 284 19.02 -12.60 13.04
CA LYS A 284 20.09 -13.03 12.12
C LYS A 284 19.88 -14.42 11.54
N ARG A 285 18.94 -15.20 12.07
CA ARG A 285 18.59 -16.50 11.49
C ARG A 285 18.04 -16.30 10.07
N PRO A 286 18.25 -17.29 9.17
CA PRO A 286 17.58 -17.25 7.88
C PRO A 286 16.07 -17.16 8.08
N LYS A 287 15.37 -16.61 7.09
CA LYS A 287 13.91 -16.69 7.02
C LYS A 287 13.51 -18.16 7.06
N ALA A 288 12.29 -18.45 7.53
CA ALA A 288 11.73 -19.79 7.40
C ALA A 288 11.91 -20.26 5.94
N PRO A 289 12.37 -21.51 5.70
CA PRO A 289 12.68 -21.97 4.36
C PRO A 289 11.43 -21.82 3.48
N SER A 290 11.45 -20.81 2.62
CA SER A 290 10.58 -20.74 1.46
C SER A 290 10.92 -21.95 0.63
N THR A 291 10.06 -22.97 0.61
CA THR A 291 10.15 -23.99 -0.42
C THR A 291 10.26 -23.27 -1.77
N VAL A 292 11.24 -23.65 -2.59
CA VAL A 292 11.28 -23.21 -3.99
C VAL A 292 9.92 -23.57 -4.55
N ALA A 293 9.07 -22.56 -4.77
CA ALA A 293 7.71 -22.80 -5.20
C ALA A 293 7.78 -23.10 -6.70
N GLU A 294 7.32 -24.29 -7.07
CA GLU A 294 7.14 -24.64 -8.49
C GLU A 294 6.07 -23.72 -9.08
N ASP A 295 6.20 -23.42 -10.38
CA ASP A 295 5.15 -22.71 -11.13
C ASP A 295 3.84 -23.47 -11.03
N VAL A 296 2.73 -22.75 -10.89
CA VAL A 296 1.40 -23.34 -10.69
C VAL A 296 0.47 -22.94 -11.83
N GLU A 297 -0.25 -23.93 -12.35
CA GLU A 297 -1.28 -23.75 -13.37
C GLU A 297 -2.66 -24.13 -12.82
N TYR A 298 -3.65 -23.29 -13.11
CA TYR A 298 -5.05 -23.49 -12.76
C TYR A 298 -5.94 -23.37 -14.00
N ALA A 299 -7.14 -23.95 -13.92
CA ALA A 299 -8.19 -23.79 -14.92
C ALA A 299 -9.55 -23.56 -14.25
N THR A 300 -10.32 -22.60 -14.77
CA THR A 300 -11.62 -22.19 -14.24
C THR A 300 -12.54 -21.71 -15.37
N ASP A 301 -13.85 -21.56 -15.13
CA ASP A 301 -14.74 -20.96 -16.14
C ASP A 301 -14.49 -19.44 -16.21
N VAL A 302 -14.41 -18.79 -15.05
CA VAL A 302 -14.13 -17.34 -14.93
C VAL A 302 -12.98 -17.13 -13.95
N VAL A 303 -12.05 -16.23 -14.29
CA VAL A 303 -11.07 -15.69 -13.34
C VAL A 303 -11.38 -14.22 -13.05
N VAL A 304 -11.32 -13.85 -11.77
CA VAL A 304 -11.59 -12.48 -11.29
C VAL A 304 -10.31 -11.89 -10.71
N VAL A 305 -9.90 -10.72 -11.19
CA VAL A 305 -8.68 -10.03 -10.76
C VAL A 305 -9.03 -8.93 -9.76
N GLY A 306 -8.74 -9.17 -8.49
CA GLY A 306 -9.01 -8.30 -7.34
C GLY A 306 -10.10 -8.89 -6.43
N ALA A 307 -9.80 -9.04 -5.14
CA ALA A 307 -10.73 -9.57 -4.13
C ALA A 307 -11.44 -8.47 -3.33
N GLY A 308 -11.70 -7.31 -3.96
CA GLY A 308 -12.58 -6.27 -3.41
C GLY A 308 -14.06 -6.62 -3.56
N GLY A 309 -14.95 -5.73 -3.14
CA GLY A 309 -16.40 -5.98 -3.19
C GLY A 309 -16.94 -6.29 -4.60
N ALA A 310 -16.40 -5.65 -5.65
CA ALA A 310 -16.80 -5.93 -7.03
C ALA A 310 -16.38 -7.35 -7.47
N GLY A 311 -15.14 -7.73 -7.16
CA GLY A 311 -14.61 -9.03 -7.56
C GLY A 311 -15.26 -10.18 -6.79
N LEU A 312 -15.45 -10.02 -5.48
CA LEU A 312 -16.18 -11.01 -4.68
C LEU A 312 -17.65 -11.11 -5.10
N ALA A 313 -18.30 -10.01 -5.50
CA ALA A 313 -19.66 -10.04 -6.03
C ALA A 313 -19.77 -10.72 -7.40
N ALA A 314 -18.79 -10.52 -8.27
CA ALA A 314 -18.67 -11.25 -9.53
C ALA A 314 -18.49 -12.76 -9.28
N ALA A 315 -17.58 -13.13 -8.38
CA ALA A 315 -17.32 -14.52 -8.02
C ALA A 315 -18.54 -15.20 -7.41
N ALA A 316 -19.22 -14.55 -6.46
CA ALA A 316 -20.46 -15.06 -5.87
C ALA A 316 -21.54 -15.28 -6.94
N SER A 317 -21.68 -14.37 -7.91
CA SER A 317 -22.65 -14.50 -9.00
C SER A 317 -22.32 -15.67 -9.94
N VAL A 318 -21.03 -15.92 -10.21
CA VAL A 318 -20.59 -17.09 -11.00
C VAL A 318 -20.92 -18.40 -10.27
N LEU A 319 -20.66 -18.45 -8.96
CA LEU A 319 -20.95 -19.62 -8.13
C LEU A 319 -22.45 -19.91 -7.98
N GLN A 320 -23.28 -18.87 -7.91
CA GLN A 320 -24.74 -19.01 -7.88
C GLN A 320 -25.31 -19.70 -9.13
N GLU A 321 -24.62 -19.60 -10.27
CA GLU A 321 -24.96 -20.31 -11.51
C GLU A 321 -24.29 -21.70 -11.62
N GLY A 322 -23.60 -22.15 -10.56
CA GLY A 322 -22.97 -23.47 -10.48
C GLY A 322 -21.68 -23.60 -11.29
N LYS A 323 -21.01 -22.49 -11.59
CA LYS A 323 -19.77 -22.43 -12.39
C LYS A 323 -18.55 -22.20 -11.50
N LYS A 324 -17.37 -22.53 -12.02
CA LYS A 324 -16.09 -22.42 -11.30
C LYS A 324 -15.54 -21.01 -11.43
N VAL A 325 -15.02 -20.51 -10.30
CA VAL A 325 -14.34 -19.22 -10.26
C VAL A 325 -13.06 -19.30 -9.43
N ILE A 326 -12.03 -18.61 -9.91
CA ILE A 326 -10.82 -18.30 -9.14
C ILE A 326 -10.73 -16.77 -9.03
N VAL A 327 -10.57 -16.28 -7.81
CA VAL A 327 -10.28 -14.87 -7.53
C VAL A 327 -8.80 -14.76 -7.21
N VAL A 328 -8.09 -13.86 -7.89
CA VAL A 328 -6.68 -13.55 -7.61
C VAL A 328 -6.54 -12.16 -7.00
N GLU A 329 -5.79 -12.05 -5.92
CA GLU A 329 -5.55 -10.82 -5.17
C GLU A 329 -4.04 -10.64 -4.99
N LYS A 330 -3.52 -9.47 -5.35
CA LYS A 330 -2.09 -9.20 -5.22
C LYS A 330 -1.66 -8.96 -3.78
N PHE A 331 -2.59 -8.51 -2.95
CA PHE A 331 -2.35 -8.22 -1.55
C PHE A 331 -2.45 -9.48 -0.68
N PRO A 332 -1.81 -9.54 0.49
CA PRO A 332 -1.93 -10.68 1.40
C PRO A 332 -3.32 -10.86 2.03
N ALA A 333 -4.22 -9.89 1.86
CA ALA A 333 -5.56 -9.89 2.43
C ALA A 333 -6.59 -9.45 1.37
N VAL A 334 -7.81 -9.98 1.49
CA VAL A 334 -8.93 -9.61 0.62
C VAL A 334 -9.55 -8.26 1.04
N GLY A 335 -10.44 -7.73 0.20
CA GLY A 335 -11.30 -6.60 0.54
C GLY A 335 -10.85 -5.24 0.01
N GLY A 336 -9.56 -5.04 -0.29
CA GLY A 336 -9.05 -3.80 -0.91
C GLY A 336 -9.53 -2.52 -0.22
N ASN A 337 -10.06 -1.56 -0.98
CA ASN A 337 -10.72 -0.37 -0.39
C ASN A 337 -12.09 -0.68 0.22
N THR A 338 -12.76 -1.76 -0.20
CA THR A 338 -14.10 -2.11 0.27
C THR A 338 -14.10 -2.39 1.76
N VAL A 339 -13.11 -3.12 2.30
CA VAL A 339 -13.02 -3.39 3.74
C VAL A 339 -12.82 -2.11 4.58
N ARG A 340 -12.29 -1.04 3.96
CA ARG A 340 -12.00 0.25 4.62
C ARG A 340 -13.17 1.23 4.58
N THR A 341 -14.31 0.89 3.96
CA THR A 341 -15.47 1.79 4.00
C THR A 341 -16.02 1.86 5.43
N GLY A 342 -16.37 3.07 5.87
CA GLY A 342 -17.09 3.32 7.11
C GLY A 342 -18.49 3.90 6.86
N GLY A 343 -19.00 3.82 5.62
CA GLY A 343 -20.28 4.40 5.23
C GLY A 343 -21.25 3.37 4.62
N PRO A 344 -22.56 3.64 4.69
CA PRO A 344 -23.62 2.80 4.14
C PRO A 344 -23.64 2.74 2.60
N MET A 345 -24.31 1.71 2.06
CA MET A 345 -24.58 1.55 0.62
C MET A 345 -25.84 2.34 0.22
N ASN A 346 -25.79 3.12 -0.86
CA ASN A 346 -26.97 3.86 -1.31
C ASN A 346 -27.92 2.97 -2.10
N ALA A 347 -29.20 2.95 -1.74
CA ALA A 347 -30.26 2.43 -2.59
C ALA A 347 -31.57 3.17 -2.31
N ALA A 348 -32.31 3.51 -3.35
CA ALA A 348 -33.68 3.98 -3.17
C ALA A 348 -34.58 2.78 -2.83
N ASP A 349 -35.11 2.77 -1.62
CA ASP A 349 -36.15 1.84 -1.15
C ASP A 349 -37.36 2.64 -0.64
N PRO A 350 -38.26 3.07 -1.53
CA PRO A 350 -39.42 3.85 -1.12
C PRO A 350 -40.33 3.09 -0.14
N LYS A 351 -40.32 1.76 -0.09
CA LYS A 351 -41.18 1.03 0.86
C LYS A 351 -40.68 1.17 2.29
N TRP A 352 -39.36 1.05 2.47
CA TRP A 352 -38.71 1.23 3.76
C TRP A 352 -38.61 2.72 4.12
N GLN A 353 -38.13 3.56 3.21
CA GLN A 353 -37.92 4.98 3.46
C GLN A 353 -39.24 5.69 3.83
N ASN A 354 -40.37 5.36 3.16
CA ASN A 354 -41.66 5.98 3.49
C ASN A 354 -42.18 5.68 4.92
N THR A 355 -41.54 4.78 5.68
CA THR A 355 -41.90 4.55 7.09
C THR A 355 -41.27 5.55 8.05
N PHE A 356 -40.35 6.39 7.56
CA PHE A 356 -39.70 7.45 8.34
C PHE A 356 -40.34 8.79 8.04
N ASP A 357 -40.53 9.61 9.08
CA ASP A 357 -40.96 10.99 8.91
C ASP A 357 -39.94 11.77 8.06
N ALA A 358 -40.41 12.69 7.23
CA ALA A 358 -39.57 13.69 6.60
C ALA A 358 -38.96 14.60 7.68
N ILE A 359 -37.68 14.93 7.55
CA ILE A 359 -37.01 15.88 8.46
C ILE A 359 -37.06 17.31 7.90
N PRO A 360 -36.94 18.35 8.76
CA PRO A 360 -36.91 19.73 8.30
C PRO A 360 -35.82 19.95 7.23
N GLY A 361 -36.18 20.62 6.13
CA GLY A 361 -35.29 20.91 5.00
C GLY A 361 -35.47 19.97 3.81
N GLU A 362 -35.94 18.73 4.01
CA GLU A 362 -36.12 17.78 2.90
C GLU A 362 -37.13 18.25 1.86
N SER A 363 -38.23 18.87 2.29
CA SER A 363 -39.20 19.47 1.36
C SER A 363 -38.57 20.56 0.51
N HIS A 364 -37.66 21.36 1.08
CA HIS A 364 -36.95 22.41 0.37
C HIS A 364 -36.00 21.84 -0.68
N THR A 365 -35.22 20.81 -0.33
CA THR A 365 -34.35 20.11 -1.31
C THR A 365 -35.14 19.52 -2.47
N LEU A 366 -36.36 19.00 -2.21
CA LEU A 366 -37.24 18.51 -3.28
C LEU A 366 -37.78 19.65 -4.14
N GLU A 367 -38.21 20.76 -3.53
CA GLU A 367 -38.63 21.97 -4.24
C GLU A 367 -37.51 22.52 -5.14
N GLU A 368 -36.28 22.60 -4.62
CA GLU A 368 -35.09 23.01 -5.37
C GLU A 368 -34.87 22.09 -6.58
N MET A 369 -34.86 20.77 -6.38
CA MET A 369 -34.75 19.79 -7.46
C MET A 369 -35.85 19.97 -8.52
N ALA A 370 -37.10 20.18 -8.09
CA ALA A 370 -38.21 20.39 -9.01
C ALA A 370 -38.15 21.74 -9.75
N SER A 371 -37.47 22.74 -9.17
CA SER A 371 -37.32 24.08 -9.73
C SER A 371 -36.22 24.20 -10.79
N ILE A 372 -35.30 23.23 -10.88
CA ILE A 372 -34.21 23.24 -11.87
C ILE A 372 -34.79 23.39 -13.29
N ASP A 373 -34.18 24.28 -14.06
CA ASP A 373 -34.55 24.57 -15.45
C ASP A 373 -34.19 23.38 -16.34
N GLU A 374 -35.16 22.91 -17.14
CA GLU A 374 -34.98 21.78 -18.06
C GLU A 374 -33.83 21.99 -19.05
N SER A 375 -33.49 23.23 -19.40
CA SER A 375 -32.36 23.56 -20.28
C SER A 375 -30.98 23.26 -19.68
N GLN A 376 -30.89 23.03 -18.36
CA GLN A 376 -29.65 22.63 -17.68
C GLN A 376 -29.44 21.11 -17.66
N ILE A 377 -30.46 20.36 -18.06
CA ILE A 377 -30.49 18.90 -18.05
C ILE A 377 -30.09 18.39 -19.42
N ASP A 378 -29.20 17.40 -19.44
CA ASP A 378 -28.76 16.78 -20.66
C ASP A 378 -29.93 16.04 -21.34
N PRO A 379 -30.03 16.04 -22.69
CA PRO A 379 -31.15 15.41 -23.39
C PRO A 379 -31.41 13.96 -22.98
N ASP A 380 -30.37 13.19 -22.68
CA ASP A 380 -30.50 11.78 -22.29
C ASP A 380 -31.21 11.60 -20.94
N TYR A 381 -31.13 12.59 -20.04
CA TYR A 381 -31.75 12.56 -18.72
C TYR A 381 -33.10 13.29 -18.64
N LEU A 382 -33.48 14.03 -19.68
CA LEU A 382 -34.58 14.99 -19.62
C LEU A 382 -35.94 14.34 -19.35
N ASP A 383 -36.20 13.18 -19.95
CA ASP A 383 -37.47 12.46 -19.76
C ASP A 383 -37.64 11.97 -18.32
N ASP A 384 -36.57 11.52 -17.69
CA ASP A 384 -36.60 11.08 -16.30
C ASP A 384 -36.65 12.26 -15.33
N PHE A 385 -35.99 13.36 -15.66
CA PHE A 385 -36.12 14.59 -14.89
C PHE A 385 -37.57 15.11 -14.87
N ARG A 386 -38.28 15.07 -16.01
CA ARG A 386 -39.71 15.45 -16.07
C ARG A 386 -40.59 14.53 -15.22
N LYS A 387 -40.34 13.22 -15.25
CA LYS A 387 -41.02 12.25 -14.38
C LYS A 387 -40.74 12.54 -12.90
N LEU A 388 -39.50 12.86 -12.55
CA LEU A 388 -39.12 13.23 -11.19
C LEU A 388 -39.86 14.49 -10.72
N LYS A 389 -39.92 15.54 -11.55
CA LYS A 389 -40.68 16.76 -11.24
C LYS A 389 -42.14 16.44 -10.94
N GLN A 390 -42.74 15.55 -11.71
CA GLN A 390 -44.11 15.09 -11.44
C GLN A 390 -44.21 14.36 -10.09
N GLN A 391 -43.31 13.42 -9.80
CA GLN A 391 -43.29 12.68 -8.52
C GLN A 391 -43.14 13.63 -7.32
N ILE A 392 -42.19 14.56 -7.39
CA ILE A 392 -41.94 15.55 -6.34
C ILE A 392 -43.16 16.45 -6.14
N ASN A 393 -43.70 17.03 -7.22
CA ASN A 393 -44.85 17.94 -7.11
C ASN A 393 -46.08 17.22 -6.53
N THR A 394 -46.31 15.96 -6.92
CA THR A 394 -47.37 15.14 -6.31
C THR A 394 -47.11 14.95 -4.82
N TYR A 395 -45.92 14.48 -4.44
CA TYR A 395 -45.54 14.29 -3.03
C TYR A 395 -45.72 15.56 -2.19
N LEU A 396 -45.20 16.70 -2.65
CA LEU A 396 -45.30 17.98 -1.96
C LEU A 396 -46.77 18.42 -1.80
N SER A 397 -47.59 18.24 -2.84
CA SER A 397 -49.02 18.59 -2.78
C SER A 397 -49.83 17.71 -1.81
N GLU A 398 -49.53 16.40 -1.74
CA GLU A 398 -50.24 15.46 -0.86
C GLU A 398 -49.93 15.70 0.64
N ASN A 399 -48.74 16.25 0.90
CA ASN A 399 -48.20 16.51 2.23
C ASN A 399 -48.22 17.99 2.62
N GLU A 400 -48.89 18.85 1.85
CA GLU A 400 -49.02 20.27 2.19
C GLU A 400 -49.66 20.44 3.58
N GLY A 401 -48.95 21.13 4.48
CA GLY A 401 -49.38 21.36 5.86
C GLY A 401 -49.34 20.14 6.79
N LYS A 402 -48.68 19.04 6.40
CA LYS A 402 -48.49 17.83 7.21
C LYS A 402 -47.00 17.49 7.33
N THR A 403 -46.63 16.70 8.33
CA THR A 403 -45.35 15.99 8.32
C THR A 403 -45.43 14.90 7.26
N GLY A 404 -44.65 15.05 6.18
CA GLY A 404 -44.53 14.03 5.13
C GLY A 404 -43.66 12.85 5.56
N TYR A 405 -43.41 11.93 4.64
CA TYR A 405 -42.51 10.80 4.82
C TYR A 405 -41.19 11.01 4.07
N LEU A 406 -40.14 10.23 4.34
CA LEU A 406 -38.91 10.29 3.53
C LEU A 406 -39.21 9.89 2.08
N PHE A 407 -39.34 10.88 1.20
CA PHE A 407 -39.50 10.64 -0.22
C PHE A 407 -38.19 10.12 -0.83
N ASP A 408 -38.25 9.05 -1.61
CA ASP A 408 -37.16 8.69 -2.52
C ASP A 408 -37.71 7.94 -3.74
N SER A 409 -36.88 7.79 -4.77
CA SER A 409 -37.15 6.93 -5.91
C SER A 409 -35.85 6.64 -6.68
N ALA A 410 -35.83 5.57 -7.47
CA ALA A 410 -34.71 5.29 -8.36
C ALA A 410 -34.41 6.47 -9.30
N ILE A 411 -35.45 7.18 -9.77
CA ILE A 411 -35.29 8.37 -10.61
C ILE A 411 -34.66 9.52 -9.81
N PHE A 412 -35.06 9.74 -8.56
CA PHE A 412 -34.47 10.78 -7.74
C PHE A 412 -32.99 10.50 -7.46
N HIS A 413 -32.66 9.26 -7.09
CA HIS A 413 -31.28 8.80 -6.93
C HIS A 413 -30.47 8.97 -8.23
N ARG A 414 -31.07 8.70 -9.39
CA ARG A 414 -30.45 8.89 -10.72
C ARG A 414 -30.12 10.34 -10.99
N MET A 415 -31.09 11.23 -10.81
CA MET A 415 -30.90 12.66 -11.06
C MET A 415 -29.87 13.27 -10.11
N GLN A 416 -29.86 12.86 -8.84
CA GLN A 416 -28.81 13.27 -7.91
C GLN A 416 -27.44 12.74 -8.32
N THR A 417 -27.33 11.50 -8.80
CA THR A 417 -26.06 10.94 -9.28
C THR A 417 -25.55 11.69 -10.51
N TYR A 418 -26.42 11.97 -11.50
CA TYR A 418 -26.09 12.76 -12.68
C TYR A 418 -25.62 14.17 -12.33
N LEU A 419 -26.45 14.94 -11.61
CA LEU A 419 -26.13 16.32 -11.24
C LEU A 419 -24.91 16.38 -10.30
N GLY A 420 -24.82 15.45 -9.35
CA GLY A 420 -23.72 15.33 -8.42
C GLY A 420 -22.38 15.00 -9.09
N GLY A 421 -22.40 14.26 -10.20
CA GLY A 421 -21.22 13.89 -10.98
C GLY A 421 -20.88 14.82 -12.15
N LYS A 422 -21.74 15.78 -12.48
CA LYS A 422 -21.49 16.74 -13.56
C LYS A 422 -20.38 17.72 -13.16
N ARG A 423 -19.28 17.79 -13.92
CA ARG A 423 -18.17 18.73 -13.71
C ARG A 423 -17.60 19.24 -15.02
N THR A 424 -16.90 20.37 -14.93
CA THR A 424 -16.11 20.93 -16.03
C THR A 424 -14.65 20.94 -15.61
N ASP A 425 -13.77 20.36 -16.43
CA ASP A 425 -12.33 20.37 -16.16
C ASP A 425 -11.69 21.74 -16.47
N GLN A 426 -10.41 21.90 -16.16
CA GLN A 426 -9.68 23.15 -16.42
C GLN A 426 -9.50 23.46 -17.93
N LYS A 427 -9.76 22.49 -18.80
CA LYS A 427 -9.73 22.64 -20.26
C LYS A 427 -11.11 23.02 -20.82
N GLY A 428 -12.13 23.14 -19.97
CA GLY A 428 -13.50 23.45 -20.36
C GLY A 428 -14.32 22.25 -20.81
N ASN A 429 -13.82 21.02 -20.65
CA ASN A 429 -14.54 19.81 -21.01
C ASN A 429 -15.56 19.48 -19.90
N VAL A 430 -16.84 19.36 -20.29
CA VAL A 430 -17.90 18.92 -19.39
C VAL A 430 -17.98 17.40 -19.40
N ILE A 431 -18.07 16.80 -18.22
CA ILE A 431 -18.31 15.36 -18.05
C ILE A 431 -19.47 15.14 -17.06
N TYR A 432 -20.22 14.06 -17.24
CA TYR A 432 -21.25 13.57 -16.33
C TYR A 432 -21.42 12.06 -16.56
N GLY A 433 -22.09 11.36 -15.63
CA GLY A 433 -22.27 9.92 -15.71
C GLY A 433 -23.06 9.51 -16.97
N GLN A 434 -22.62 8.45 -17.63
CA GLN A 434 -23.31 7.92 -18.82
C GLN A 434 -24.70 7.42 -18.44
N TYR A 435 -25.73 7.88 -19.16
CA TYR A 435 -27.13 7.66 -18.79
C TYR A 435 -27.46 6.19 -18.50
N ASP A 436 -27.11 5.28 -19.41
CA ASP A 436 -27.47 3.87 -19.25
C ASP A 436 -26.76 3.21 -18.06
N LEU A 437 -25.49 3.55 -17.81
CA LEU A 437 -24.74 3.05 -16.66
C LEU A 437 -25.31 3.61 -15.34
N VAL A 438 -25.59 4.91 -15.27
CA VAL A 438 -26.20 5.52 -14.07
C VAL A 438 -27.60 4.98 -13.84
N LYS A 439 -28.38 4.75 -14.92
CA LYS A 439 -29.70 4.14 -14.84
C LYS A 439 -29.62 2.73 -14.25
N ILE A 440 -28.69 1.89 -14.72
CA ILE A 440 -28.46 0.55 -14.16
C ILE A 440 -28.10 0.63 -12.68
N LEU A 441 -27.13 1.49 -12.33
CA LEU A 441 -26.69 1.70 -10.96
C LEU A 441 -27.87 1.99 -10.02
N THR A 442 -28.75 2.92 -10.40
CA THR A 442 -29.84 3.37 -9.52
C THR A 442 -31.05 2.46 -9.55
N ASP A 443 -31.35 1.83 -10.69
CA ASP A 443 -32.51 0.94 -10.81
C ASP A 443 -32.27 -0.40 -10.12
N GLN A 444 -31.02 -0.89 -10.11
CA GLN A 444 -30.66 -2.16 -9.50
C GLN A 444 -30.08 -2.02 -8.07
N ALA A 445 -29.97 -0.79 -7.55
CA ALA A 445 -29.40 -0.54 -6.23
C ALA A 445 -30.07 -1.36 -5.12
N LEU A 446 -31.41 -1.35 -5.08
CA LEU A 446 -32.19 -2.09 -4.08
C LEU A 446 -32.11 -3.61 -4.29
N ASP A 447 -32.05 -4.06 -5.53
CA ASP A 447 -31.88 -5.49 -5.83
C ASP A 447 -30.48 -5.99 -5.42
N SER A 448 -29.48 -5.12 -5.40
CA SER A 448 -28.15 -5.42 -4.86
C SER A 448 -28.16 -5.45 -3.32
N VAL A 449 -28.91 -4.59 -2.65
CA VAL A 449 -29.11 -4.68 -1.18
C VAL A 449 -29.75 -6.03 -0.81
N LYS A 450 -30.87 -6.38 -1.45
CA LYS A 450 -31.56 -7.67 -1.18
C LYS A 450 -30.69 -8.88 -1.47
N TRP A 451 -29.90 -8.82 -2.54
CA TRP A 451 -28.97 -9.90 -2.83
C TRP A 451 -27.87 -10.01 -1.78
N LEU A 452 -27.37 -8.91 -1.23
CA LEU A 452 -26.43 -8.96 -0.12
C LEU A 452 -27.06 -9.58 1.14
N GLU A 453 -28.36 -9.34 1.40
CA GLU A 453 -29.10 -10.04 2.46
C GLU A 453 -29.12 -11.56 2.22
N GLU A 454 -29.37 -12.00 0.99
CA GLU A 454 -29.32 -13.43 0.60
C GLU A 454 -27.93 -14.05 0.77
N ILE A 455 -26.86 -13.27 0.55
CA ILE A 455 -25.47 -13.68 0.77
C ILE A 455 -25.13 -13.77 2.26
N GLY A 456 -25.82 -13.02 3.12
CA GLY A 456 -25.64 -13.04 4.59
C GLY A 456 -25.21 -11.71 5.21
N VAL A 457 -25.38 -10.59 4.51
CA VAL A 457 -25.21 -9.25 5.08
C VAL A 457 -26.50 -8.83 5.78
N GLU A 458 -26.40 -8.53 7.06
CA GLU A 458 -27.53 -8.01 7.84
C GLU A 458 -27.49 -6.48 7.87
N PHE A 459 -28.59 -5.83 7.49
CA PHE A 459 -28.72 -4.37 7.50
C PHE A 459 -29.54 -3.87 8.69
N ASP A 460 -29.18 -2.69 9.18
CA ASP A 460 -29.96 -1.92 10.13
C ASP A 460 -31.19 -1.32 9.42
N THR A 461 -32.38 -1.70 9.88
CA THR A 461 -33.66 -1.21 9.34
C THR A 461 -34.28 -0.10 10.18
N GLU A 462 -33.66 0.26 11.31
CA GLU A 462 -34.20 1.25 12.25
C GLU A 462 -33.75 2.68 11.93
N ASP A 463 -32.77 2.87 11.04
CA ASP A 463 -32.27 4.20 10.63
C ASP A 463 -31.90 4.25 9.15
N VAL A 464 -32.28 5.35 8.48
CA VAL A 464 -31.87 5.65 7.10
C VAL A 464 -30.65 6.55 7.15
N THR A 465 -29.48 5.94 7.09
CA THR A 465 -28.21 6.65 7.22
C THR A 465 -27.87 7.48 5.98
N MET A 466 -27.06 8.52 6.17
CA MET A 466 -26.52 9.33 5.07
C MET A 466 -25.00 9.36 5.14
N PRO A 467 -24.27 8.77 4.16
CA PRO A 467 -22.82 8.80 4.17
C PRO A 467 -22.31 10.21 3.89
N VAL A 468 -21.08 10.50 4.34
CA VAL A 468 -20.40 11.75 3.99
C VAL A 468 -20.40 11.92 2.47
N GLY A 469 -20.79 13.10 1.98
CA GLY A 469 -20.85 13.43 0.55
C GLY A 469 -22.04 12.85 -0.21
N ALA A 470 -23.02 12.25 0.47
CA ALA A 470 -24.34 12.02 -0.12
C ALA A 470 -25.19 13.30 -0.09
N LEU A 471 -26.24 13.31 -0.91
CA LEU A 471 -27.19 14.43 -1.04
C LEU A 471 -28.59 14.09 -0.51
N TRP A 472 -28.78 12.88 0.01
CA TRP A 472 -30.06 12.39 0.52
C TRP A 472 -29.85 11.17 1.41
N ARG A 473 -30.67 10.99 2.43
CA ARG A 473 -30.64 9.79 3.27
C ARG A 473 -31.26 8.59 2.54
N ARG A 474 -30.40 7.68 2.13
CA ARG A 474 -30.76 6.40 1.46
C ARG A 474 -29.74 5.29 1.71
N GLY A 475 -28.94 5.47 2.75
CA GLY A 475 -27.86 4.58 3.11
C GLY A 475 -28.39 3.38 3.88
N HIS A 476 -28.17 2.20 3.32
CA HIS A 476 -28.35 0.91 3.97
C HIS A 476 -27.06 0.59 4.72
N LYS A 477 -27.12 0.65 6.05
CA LYS A 477 -25.97 0.42 6.92
C LYS A 477 -25.98 -1.04 7.40
N PRO A 478 -24.90 -1.81 7.25
CA PRO A 478 -24.82 -3.14 7.84
C PRO A 478 -24.74 -3.08 9.37
N LEU A 479 -25.19 -4.14 10.05
CA LEU A 479 -25.15 -4.23 11.53
C LEU A 479 -23.73 -4.41 12.09
N LYS A 480 -22.84 -5.05 11.31
CA LYS A 480 -21.41 -5.17 11.63
C LYS A 480 -20.63 -3.97 11.09
N ASN A 481 -19.37 -3.84 11.51
CA ASN A 481 -18.42 -2.83 11.01
C ASN A 481 -18.42 -2.82 9.46
N GLU A 482 -18.62 -1.65 8.86
CA GLU A 482 -19.25 -1.51 7.55
C GLU A 482 -18.58 -2.33 6.45
N GLY A 483 -17.38 -1.92 6.01
CA GLY A 483 -16.67 -2.61 4.93
C GLY A 483 -16.41 -4.08 5.20
N TYR A 484 -16.11 -4.40 6.45
CA TYR A 484 -15.87 -5.77 6.91
C TYR A 484 -17.12 -6.64 6.79
N ALA A 485 -18.31 -6.12 7.08
CA ALA A 485 -19.57 -6.85 6.98
C ALA A 485 -19.78 -7.41 5.55
N PHE A 486 -19.54 -6.58 4.54
CA PHE A 486 -19.68 -6.98 3.14
C PHE A 486 -18.61 -7.99 2.72
N VAL A 487 -17.34 -7.68 3.02
CA VAL A 487 -16.20 -8.51 2.58
C VAL A 487 -16.24 -9.88 3.24
N SER A 488 -16.47 -9.94 4.56
CA SER A 488 -16.52 -11.22 5.29
C SER A 488 -17.67 -12.12 4.83
N ALA A 489 -18.87 -11.56 4.60
CA ALA A 489 -20.02 -12.32 4.10
C ALA A 489 -19.75 -12.88 2.69
N LEU A 490 -19.25 -12.04 1.78
CA LEU A 490 -18.94 -12.46 0.41
C LEU A 490 -17.78 -13.45 0.33
N GLN A 491 -16.71 -13.23 1.09
CA GLN A 491 -15.58 -14.16 1.17
C GLN A 491 -16.06 -15.54 1.65
N THR A 492 -16.80 -15.57 2.77
CA THR A 492 -17.38 -16.81 3.33
C THR A 492 -18.25 -17.52 2.30
N PHE A 493 -19.08 -16.76 1.57
CA PHE A 493 -19.93 -17.30 0.51
C PHE A 493 -19.10 -17.93 -0.61
N VAL A 494 -18.08 -17.23 -1.11
CA VAL A 494 -17.21 -17.73 -2.19
C VAL A 494 -16.52 -19.02 -1.79
N GLU A 495 -15.88 -19.06 -0.62
CA GLU A 495 -15.14 -20.22 -0.12
C GLU A 495 -16.07 -21.42 0.15
N THR A 496 -17.22 -21.20 0.78
CA THR A 496 -18.18 -22.27 1.14
C THR A 496 -18.88 -22.86 -0.08
N ASN A 497 -19.00 -22.10 -1.17
CA ASN A 497 -19.63 -22.56 -2.42
C ASN A 497 -18.63 -23.08 -3.45
N GLY A 498 -17.36 -23.30 -3.07
CA GLY A 498 -16.34 -23.95 -3.91
C GLY A 498 -15.54 -23.01 -4.81
N GLY A 499 -15.65 -21.69 -4.62
CA GLY A 499 -14.73 -20.73 -5.21
C GLY A 499 -13.37 -20.77 -4.53
N THR A 500 -12.31 -20.44 -5.27
CA THR A 500 -10.94 -20.35 -4.74
C THR A 500 -10.48 -18.91 -4.74
N ILE A 501 -9.89 -18.44 -3.64
CA ILE A 501 -9.25 -17.13 -3.54
C ILE A 501 -7.75 -17.35 -3.36
N ILE A 502 -6.95 -16.74 -4.23
CA ILE A 502 -5.48 -16.82 -4.20
C ILE A 502 -4.94 -15.41 -3.92
N THR A 503 -4.37 -15.20 -2.73
CA THR A 503 -3.73 -13.93 -2.34
C THR A 503 -2.26 -13.91 -2.78
N ASP A 504 -1.60 -12.76 -2.55
CA ASP A 504 -0.17 -12.57 -2.87
C ASP A 504 0.18 -12.89 -4.33
N THR A 505 -0.78 -12.71 -5.24
CA THR A 505 -0.65 -13.02 -6.67
C THR A 505 -0.89 -11.78 -7.50
N ALA A 506 0.18 -11.08 -7.86
CA ALA A 506 0.10 -9.91 -8.72
C ALA A 506 -0.06 -10.33 -10.18
N VAL A 507 -1.18 -9.98 -10.83
CA VAL A 507 -1.38 -10.25 -12.25
C VAL A 507 -0.57 -9.27 -13.09
N GLU A 508 0.21 -9.80 -14.03
CA GLU A 508 1.14 -9.06 -14.86
C GLU A 508 0.73 -9.07 -16.34
N GLU A 509 0.09 -10.16 -16.81
CA GLU A 509 -0.30 -10.33 -18.20
C GLU A 509 -1.70 -10.97 -18.35
N LEU A 510 -2.39 -10.61 -19.43
CA LEU A 510 -3.60 -11.28 -19.91
C LEU A 510 -3.21 -12.29 -20.99
N ILE A 511 -3.74 -13.51 -20.89
CA ILE A 511 -3.54 -14.55 -21.91
C ILE A 511 -4.53 -14.30 -23.05
N ILE A 512 -4.05 -14.36 -24.30
CA ILE A 512 -4.87 -14.17 -25.50
C ILE A 512 -4.78 -15.41 -26.38
N GLU A 513 -5.92 -16.04 -26.64
CA GLU A 513 -6.04 -17.19 -27.54
C GLU A 513 -7.14 -16.95 -28.57
N ASN A 514 -6.85 -17.19 -29.84
CA ASN A 514 -7.78 -17.01 -30.95
C ASN A 514 -8.44 -15.60 -31.00
N GLY A 515 -7.75 -14.58 -30.51
CA GLY A 515 -8.25 -13.20 -30.47
C GLY A 515 -9.19 -12.87 -29.31
N ALA A 516 -9.35 -13.76 -28.34
CA ALA A 516 -10.10 -13.52 -27.10
C ALA A 516 -9.19 -13.66 -25.88
N ILE A 517 -9.52 -12.93 -24.81
CA ILE A 517 -8.85 -13.08 -23.52
C ILE A 517 -9.26 -14.44 -22.92
N SER A 518 -8.27 -15.23 -22.52
CA SER A 518 -8.43 -16.63 -22.10
C SER A 518 -7.71 -16.99 -20.79
N GLY A 519 -7.36 -15.98 -19.98
CA GLY A 519 -6.75 -16.19 -18.68
C GLY A 519 -5.79 -15.08 -18.25
N ILE A 520 -5.04 -15.35 -17.19
CA ILE A 520 -4.05 -14.43 -16.62
C ILE A 520 -2.74 -15.15 -16.30
N ILE A 521 -1.66 -14.36 -16.27
CA ILE A 521 -0.36 -14.74 -15.72
C ILE A 521 -0.03 -13.73 -14.62
N GLY A 522 0.38 -14.23 -13.46
CA GLY A 522 0.87 -13.42 -12.35
C GLY A 522 2.04 -14.05 -11.62
N SER A 523 2.53 -13.33 -10.62
CA SER A 523 3.65 -13.73 -9.77
C SER A 523 3.19 -13.96 -8.33
N GLY A 524 3.48 -15.14 -7.80
CA GLY A 524 3.17 -15.53 -6.42
C GLY A 524 4.17 -14.98 -5.39
N PRO A 525 3.97 -15.28 -4.08
CA PRO A 525 4.76 -14.70 -2.99
C PRO A 525 6.25 -15.02 -3.02
N ASN A 526 6.66 -16.12 -3.66
CA ASN A 526 8.07 -16.54 -3.78
C ASN A 526 8.62 -16.32 -5.20
N GLY A 527 7.93 -15.50 -6.01
CA GLY A 527 8.30 -15.23 -7.41
C GLY A 527 7.95 -16.35 -8.38
N GLN A 528 7.26 -17.41 -7.92
CA GLN A 528 6.79 -18.47 -8.81
C GLN A 528 5.70 -17.94 -9.75
N LYS A 529 5.69 -18.45 -10.99
CA LYS A 529 4.67 -18.08 -11.97
C LYS A 529 3.34 -18.74 -11.60
N VAL A 530 2.27 -17.95 -11.59
CA VAL A 530 0.89 -18.39 -11.41
C VAL A 530 0.14 -18.16 -12.71
N THR A 531 -0.28 -19.23 -13.37
CA THR A 531 -1.05 -19.17 -14.61
C THR A 531 -2.48 -19.65 -14.33
N VAL A 532 -3.48 -18.87 -14.71
CA VAL A 532 -4.89 -19.26 -14.60
C VAL A 532 -5.54 -19.17 -15.97
N HIS A 533 -5.85 -20.33 -16.57
CA HIS A 533 -6.63 -20.41 -17.80
C HIS A 533 -8.12 -20.26 -17.49
N ALA A 534 -8.82 -19.43 -18.26
CA ALA A 534 -10.25 -19.18 -18.07
C ALA A 534 -10.95 -18.80 -19.38
N ASP A 535 -12.25 -19.05 -19.51
CA ASP A 535 -13.00 -18.65 -20.72
C ASP A 535 -13.39 -17.15 -20.70
N ALA A 536 -13.27 -16.50 -19.53
CA ALA A 536 -13.49 -15.08 -19.31
C ALA A 536 -12.64 -14.54 -18.14
N VAL A 537 -12.24 -13.26 -18.25
CA VAL A 537 -11.51 -12.51 -17.21
C VAL A 537 -12.33 -11.29 -16.78
N VAL A 538 -12.59 -11.15 -15.48
CA VAL A 538 -13.21 -9.96 -14.89
C VAL A 538 -12.15 -9.14 -14.15
N LEU A 539 -11.88 -7.93 -14.61
CA LEU A 539 -11.04 -6.95 -13.90
C LEU A 539 -11.87 -6.24 -12.83
N ALA A 540 -11.48 -6.40 -11.57
CA ALA A 540 -12.13 -5.81 -10.40
C ALA A 540 -11.09 -5.23 -9.41
N SER A 541 -9.99 -4.70 -9.95
CA SER A 541 -8.76 -4.36 -9.21
C SER A 541 -8.80 -3.03 -8.45
N GLY A 542 -9.93 -2.32 -8.48
CA GLY A 542 -10.02 -0.95 -7.97
C GLY A 542 -9.33 0.09 -8.86
N GLY A 543 -9.22 1.32 -8.35
CA GLY A 543 -8.69 2.48 -9.06
C GLY A 543 -7.18 2.68 -8.98
N PHE A 544 -6.76 3.94 -9.01
CA PHE A 544 -5.35 4.36 -8.94
C PHE A 544 -5.06 5.44 -7.89
N GLY A 545 -5.91 5.54 -6.87
CA GLY A 545 -5.83 6.56 -5.81
C GLY A 545 -4.60 6.50 -4.90
N ALA A 546 -3.80 5.43 -4.95
CA ALA A 546 -2.51 5.32 -4.26
C ALA A 546 -1.30 5.54 -5.20
N ASN A 547 -1.52 5.88 -6.46
CA ASN A 547 -0.47 6.12 -7.45
C ASN A 547 -0.38 7.60 -7.84
N THR A 548 0.37 8.38 -7.07
CA THR A 548 0.57 9.82 -7.30
C THR A 548 1.09 10.13 -8.70
N LYS A 549 1.95 9.29 -9.28
CA LYS A 549 2.45 9.49 -10.65
C LYS A 549 1.33 9.43 -11.68
N MET A 550 0.49 8.39 -11.59
CA MET A 550 -0.66 8.22 -12.48
C MET A 550 -1.73 9.30 -12.26
N LEU A 551 -1.96 9.71 -11.01
CA LEU A 551 -2.84 10.85 -10.71
C LEU A 551 -2.37 12.13 -11.40
N LYS A 552 -1.08 12.46 -11.30
CA LYS A 552 -0.51 13.66 -11.93
C LYS A 552 -0.51 13.57 -13.46
N GLU A 553 -0.25 12.39 -14.01
CA GLU A 553 -0.27 12.13 -15.45
C GLU A 553 -1.63 12.49 -16.07
N TYR A 554 -2.71 12.02 -15.45
CA TYR A 554 -4.06 12.21 -16.01
C TYR A 554 -4.76 13.49 -15.56
N ASN A 555 -4.36 14.12 -14.45
CA ASN A 555 -5.08 15.23 -13.83
C ASN A 555 -5.44 16.35 -14.82
N THR A 556 -6.74 16.60 -14.96
CA THR A 556 -7.28 17.78 -15.65
C THR A 556 -8.17 18.63 -14.76
N TYR A 557 -8.46 18.18 -13.55
CA TYR A 557 -9.45 18.79 -12.66
C TYR A 557 -8.82 19.68 -11.58
N TRP A 558 -7.83 19.19 -10.82
CA TRP A 558 -7.23 19.93 -9.70
C TRP A 558 -6.12 20.87 -10.16
N THR A 559 -6.03 22.09 -9.61
CA THR A 559 -4.96 23.04 -9.99
C THR A 559 -3.57 22.51 -9.66
N GLN A 560 -3.47 21.66 -8.65
CA GLN A 560 -2.24 21.02 -8.21
C GLN A 560 -2.53 19.66 -7.54
N ILE A 561 -1.60 18.72 -7.70
CA ILE A 561 -1.50 17.50 -6.90
C ILE A 561 -0.06 17.41 -6.40
N ASP A 562 0.11 17.44 -5.08
CA ASP A 562 1.43 17.38 -4.44
C ASP A 562 2.11 16.02 -4.69
N ASP A 563 3.44 16.02 -4.75
CA ASP A 563 4.22 14.78 -4.91
C ASP A 563 4.06 13.82 -3.72
N ASP A 564 3.80 14.36 -2.54
CA ASP A 564 3.64 13.64 -1.28
C ASP A 564 2.17 13.51 -0.83
N ILE A 565 1.22 13.80 -1.73
CA ILE A 565 -0.20 13.77 -1.40
C ILE A 565 -0.57 12.43 -0.76
N LYS A 566 -1.21 12.49 0.42
CA LYS A 566 -1.66 11.29 1.12
C LYS A 566 -2.92 10.74 0.49
N THR A 567 -3.25 9.50 0.84
CA THR A 567 -4.43 8.83 0.32
C THR A 567 -5.15 8.06 1.42
N SER A 568 -6.47 8.02 1.34
CA SER A 568 -7.31 7.13 2.16
C SER A 568 -7.42 5.71 1.58
N ASN A 569 -6.76 5.46 0.44
CA ASN A 569 -6.76 4.18 -0.24
C ASN A 569 -5.85 3.15 0.45
N SER A 570 -6.13 1.87 0.23
CA SER A 570 -5.12 0.83 0.41
C SER A 570 -3.89 1.14 -0.48
N PRO A 571 -2.66 0.88 -0.02
CA PRO A 571 -1.47 1.05 -0.84
C PRO A 571 -1.48 0.17 -2.11
N ALA A 572 -2.36 -0.83 -2.17
CA ALA A 572 -2.55 -1.69 -3.34
C ALA A 572 -3.27 -0.99 -4.51
N ILE A 573 -3.88 0.18 -4.34
CA ILE A 573 -4.76 0.79 -5.36
C ILE A 573 -3.94 1.63 -6.35
N THR A 574 -3.20 0.95 -7.22
CA THR A 574 -2.11 1.52 -8.04
C THR A 574 -2.39 1.60 -9.54
N GLY A 575 -3.61 1.23 -9.97
CA GLY A 575 -4.04 1.27 -11.37
C GLY A 575 -3.62 0.09 -12.23
N ASP A 576 -3.26 -1.05 -11.64
CA ASP A 576 -2.68 -2.18 -12.39
C ASP A 576 -3.68 -2.82 -13.36
N GLY A 577 -4.94 -3.02 -12.94
CA GLY A 577 -5.98 -3.53 -13.84
C GLY A 577 -6.31 -2.57 -14.99
N ILE A 578 -6.17 -1.26 -14.78
CA ILE A 578 -6.30 -0.27 -15.88
C ILE A 578 -5.18 -0.50 -16.90
N ARG A 579 -3.93 -0.67 -16.45
CA ARG A 579 -2.79 -0.98 -17.34
C ARG A 579 -2.94 -2.32 -18.04
N LEU A 580 -3.47 -3.34 -17.36
CA LEU A 580 -3.77 -4.65 -17.96
C LEU A 580 -4.81 -4.51 -19.08
N GLY A 581 -5.88 -3.73 -18.89
CA GLY A 581 -6.84 -3.46 -19.96
C GLY A 581 -6.20 -2.70 -21.13
N GLN A 582 -5.40 -1.67 -20.84
CA GLN A 582 -4.70 -0.89 -21.88
C GLN A 582 -3.71 -1.73 -22.70
N SER A 583 -3.05 -2.73 -22.08
CA SER A 583 -2.08 -3.58 -22.78
C SER A 583 -2.72 -4.42 -23.89
N VAL A 584 -4.04 -4.60 -23.85
CA VAL A 584 -4.84 -5.30 -24.87
C VAL A 584 -5.77 -4.36 -25.66
N GLY A 585 -5.53 -3.04 -25.59
CA GLY A 585 -6.19 -2.04 -26.43
C GLY A 585 -7.48 -1.42 -25.86
N ALA A 586 -7.75 -1.58 -24.55
CA ALA A 586 -8.92 -0.97 -23.94
C ALA A 586 -8.89 0.57 -23.94
N ASP A 587 -10.03 1.18 -24.25
CA ASP A 587 -10.28 2.62 -24.13
C ASP A 587 -10.45 3.02 -22.66
N LEU A 588 -10.11 4.28 -22.37
CA LEU A 588 -10.25 4.88 -21.05
C LEU A 588 -11.24 6.05 -21.08
N VAL A 589 -11.94 6.26 -19.98
CA VAL A 589 -12.86 7.38 -19.83
C VAL A 589 -12.71 8.04 -18.47
N GLY A 590 -12.75 9.37 -18.42
CA GLY A 590 -12.81 10.13 -17.17
C GLY A 590 -11.53 10.15 -16.33
N MET A 591 -10.39 9.70 -16.84
CA MET A 591 -9.14 9.54 -16.07
C MET A 591 -8.66 10.82 -15.35
N GLY A 592 -8.97 12.00 -15.89
CA GLY A 592 -8.52 13.27 -15.31
C GLY A 592 -9.26 13.72 -14.05
N PHE A 593 -10.30 12.98 -13.62
CA PHE A 593 -11.10 13.29 -12.45
C PHE A 593 -10.79 12.31 -11.32
N SER A 594 -10.10 12.82 -10.29
CA SER A 594 -9.93 12.14 -9.00
C SER A 594 -10.69 12.90 -7.92
N GLN A 595 -11.31 12.18 -6.99
CA GLN A 595 -11.97 12.78 -5.83
C GLN A 595 -10.98 12.80 -4.66
N MET A 596 -10.93 13.95 -3.99
CA MET A 596 -10.17 14.16 -2.77
C MET A 596 -11.10 14.41 -1.58
N MET A 597 -10.64 14.02 -0.40
CA MET A 597 -11.28 14.32 0.87
C MET A 597 -10.62 15.57 1.46
N PRO A 598 -11.36 16.67 1.69
CA PRO A 598 -10.77 17.96 2.05
C PRO A 598 -10.17 17.97 3.45
N VAL A 599 -10.75 17.21 4.38
CA VAL A 599 -10.44 17.24 5.81
C VAL A 599 -9.82 15.90 6.21
N SER A 600 -8.58 15.66 5.76
CA SER A 600 -7.84 14.43 6.06
C SER A 600 -6.63 14.72 6.95
N ASP A 601 -6.15 13.67 7.61
CA ASP A 601 -4.89 13.71 8.35
C ASP A 601 -3.71 14.04 7.44
N PRO A 602 -2.87 15.05 7.75
CA PRO A 602 -1.76 15.45 6.88
C PRO A 602 -0.68 14.37 6.67
N GLU A 603 -0.48 13.49 7.64
CA GLU A 603 0.59 12.49 7.61
C GLU A 603 0.11 11.16 7.05
N THR A 604 -1.10 10.74 7.44
CA THR A 604 -1.64 9.42 7.13
C THR A 604 -2.69 9.43 6.02
N GLY A 605 -3.32 10.58 5.71
CA GLY A 605 -4.47 10.65 4.81
C GLY A 605 -5.76 10.07 5.40
N ALA A 606 -5.78 9.71 6.69
CA ALA A 606 -6.93 9.14 7.36
C ALA A 606 -8.07 10.17 7.51
N LEU A 607 -9.30 9.70 7.35
CA LEU A 607 -10.49 10.55 7.44
C LEU A 607 -10.90 10.83 8.88
N PHE A 608 -10.74 9.88 9.79
CA PHE A 608 -11.27 9.94 11.16
C PHE A 608 -10.17 10.06 12.22
N SER A 609 -9.09 10.79 11.95
CA SER A 609 -8.10 11.17 12.97
C SER A 609 -8.45 12.51 13.63
N GLY A 610 -7.87 12.81 14.79
CA GLY A 610 -7.98 14.13 15.41
C GLY A 610 -9.37 14.47 15.95
N LEU A 611 -9.60 15.75 16.23
CA LEU A 611 -10.92 16.26 16.60
C LEU A 611 -11.69 16.58 15.32
N GLN A 612 -12.68 15.75 14.99
CA GLN A 612 -13.55 15.95 13.83
C GLN A 612 -15.00 16.13 14.31
N VAL A 613 -15.68 17.14 13.78
CA VAL A 613 -16.98 17.64 14.25
C VAL A 613 -17.93 17.86 13.08
N PRO A 614 -19.26 17.96 13.31
CA PRO A 614 -20.26 18.21 12.26
C PRO A 614 -19.87 19.36 11.33
N PRO A 615 -20.13 19.30 10.01
CA PRO A 615 -19.75 20.36 9.07
C PRO A 615 -20.29 21.75 9.44
N GLN A 616 -21.45 21.83 10.09
CA GLN A 616 -21.98 23.11 10.61
C GLN A 616 -21.06 23.78 11.64
N ASN A 617 -20.22 22.99 12.34
CA ASN A 617 -19.22 23.42 13.33
C ASN A 617 -17.79 23.50 12.75
N PHE A 618 -17.59 23.31 11.45
CA PHE A 618 -16.27 23.54 10.85
C PHE A 618 -15.92 25.02 10.84
N VAL A 619 -14.72 25.31 11.34
CA VAL A 619 -14.03 26.60 11.22
C VAL A 619 -12.65 26.31 10.66
N MET A 620 -12.46 26.58 9.36
CA MET A 620 -11.22 26.27 8.65
C MET A 620 -10.34 27.51 8.59
N VAL A 621 -9.13 27.40 9.16
CA VAL A 621 -8.17 28.50 9.21
C VAL A 621 -6.87 28.10 8.53
N ASN A 622 -6.40 28.92 7.59
CA ASN A 622 -5.13 28.68 6.89
C ASN A 622 -3.92 28.96 7.78
N GLN A 623 -2.70 28.78 7.25
CA GLN A 623 -1.46 29.00 7.99
C GLN A 623 -1.18 30.48 8.33
N GLU A 624 -1.98 31.43 7.82
CA GLU A 624 -1.92 32.85 8.17
C GLU A 624 -2.93 33.23 9.26
N GLY A 625 -3.72 32.30 9.78
CA GLY A 625 -4.72 32.57 10.81
C GLY A 625 -6.05 33.10 10.28
N LYS A 626 -6.30 33.02 8.95
CA LYS A 626 -7.53 33.51 8.31
C LYS A 626 -8.44 32.36 7.85
N ARG A 627 -9.75 32.58 7.90
CA ARG A 627 -10.71 31.76 7.16
C ARG A 627 -10.53 31.98 5.65
N PHE A 628 -10.90 30.98 4.85
CA PHE A 628 -10.64 31.02 3.40
C PHE A 628 -11.72 30.38 2.53
N VAL A 629 -12.79 29.81 3.10
CA VAL A 629 -13.83 29.10 2.36
C VAL A 629 -15.14 29.06 3.12
N ASN A 630 -16.26 28.83 2.43
CA ASN A 630 -17.50 28.36 3.05
C ASN A 630 -17.31 26.92 3.49
N GLU A 631 -17.16 26.68 4.79
CA GLU A 631 -16.87 25.36 5.34
C GLU A 631 -18.02 24.35 5.20
N TYR A 632 -19.21 24.79 4.77
CA TYR A 632 -20.36 23.94 4.46
C TYR A 632 -20.45 23.60 2.95
N GLY A 633 -19.47 24.02 2.16
CA GLY A 633 -19.40 23.75 0.72
C GLY A 633 -19.15 22.28 0.35
N SER A 634 -19.20 22.00 -0.95
CA SER A 634 -18.92 20.68 -1.51
C SER A 634 -17.46 20.26 -1.31
N ARG A 635 -17.20 18.95 -1.30
CA ARG A 635 -15.86 18.38 -1.07
C ARG A 635 -14.78 18.97 -1.97
N ASP A 636 -15.12 19.19 -3.22
CA ASP A 636 -14.23 19.76 -4.22
C ASP A 636 -14.00 21.25 -4.03
N ALA A 637 -15.02 22.03 -3.70
CA ALA A 637 -14.85 23.45 -3.35
C ALA A 637 -13.94 23.61 -2.12
N LEU A 638 -14.16 22.81 -1.08
CA LEU A 638 -13.31 22.79 0.11
C LEU A 638 -11.87 22.37 -0.20
N THR A 639 -11.71 21.34 -1.03
CA THR A 639 -10.38 20.84 -1.41
C THR A 639 -9.63 21.85 -2.26
N GLN A 640 -10.28 22.44 -3.27
CA GLN A 640 -9.67 23.43 -4.13
C GLN A 640 -9.26 24.67 -3.33
N ALA A 641 -10.12 25.15 -2.42
CA ALA A 641 -9.79 26.26 -1.54
C ALA A 641 -8.61 25.94 -0.61
N ALA A 642 -8.51 24.70 -0.11
CA ALA A 642 -7.36 24.26 0.67
C ALA A 642 -6.07 24.23 -0.18
N ILE A 643 -6.12 23.69 -1.40
CA ILE A 643 -4.98 23.68 -2.35
C ILE A 643 -4.50 25.12 -2.62
N ASP A 644 -5.42 26.03 -2.92
CA ASP A 644 -5.11 27.44 -3.20
C ASP A 644 -4.54 28.19 -1.98
N ASN A 645 -4.68 27.62 -0.78
CA ASN A 645 -4.12 28.13 0.49
C ASN A 645 -2.90 27.33 0.99
N GLY A 646 -2.24 26.56 0.11
CA GLY A 646 -1.01 25.81 0.43
C GLY A 646 -1.25 24.39 0.97
N GLY A 647 -2.49 23.90 0.95
CA GLY A 647 -2.86 22.54 1.29
C GLY A 647 -3.06 22.28 2.79
N LEU A 648 -2.13 22.73 3.65
CA LEU A 648 -2.23 22.57 5.10
C LEU A 648 -3.10 23.68 5.73
N PHE A 649 -4.08 23.28 6.52
CA PHE A 649 -4.93 24.19 7.30
C PHE A 649 -5.30 23.57 8.65
N TYR A 650 -6.02 24.32 9.48
CA TYR A 650 -6.43 23.88 10.82
C TYR A 650 -7.94 23.96 10.97
N LEU A 651 -8.53 22.89 11.51
CA LEU A 651 -9.87 22.96 12.09
C LEU A 651 -9.79 23.49 13.50
N ILE A 652 -10.49 24.60 13.76
CA ILE A 652 -10.56 25.23 15.06
C ILE A 652 -11.83 24.80 15.79
N ALA A 653 -11.68 24.41 17.06
CA ALA A 653 -12.77 24.03 17.93
C ALA A 653 -12.54 24.56 19.34
N ASP A 654 -13.61 24.66 20.11
CA ASP A 654 -13.57 24.95 21.55
C ASP A 654 -14.12 23.76 22.35
N ASN A 655 -14.28 23.91 23.66
CA ASN A 655 -14.75 22.84 24.52
C ASN A 655 -16.23 22.47 24.30
N GLU A 656 -17.06 23.34 23.73
CA GLU A 656 -18.45 23.02 23.37
C GLU A 656 -18.52 22.30 22.02
N ILE A 657 -17.81 22.81 21.01
CA ILE A 657 -17.68 22.15 19.70
C ILE A 657 -17.09 20.75 19.86
N LYS A 658 -16.09 20.56 20.74
CA LYS A 658 -15.51 19.25 21.06
C LYS A 658 -16.57 18.21 21.46
N LYS A 659 -17.64 18.61 22.16
CA LYS A 659 -18.69 17.67 22.61
C LYS A 659 -19.49 17.07 21.45
N THR A 660 -19.43 17.69 20.26
CA THR A 660 -20.11 17.22 19.06
C THR A 660 -19.26 16.24 18.24
N ALA A 661 -18.01 15.99 18.64
CA ALA A 661 -17.09 15.16 17.89
C ALA A 661 -17.52 13.69 17.85
N TYR A 662 -17.37 13.05 16.69
CA TYR A 662 -17.91 11.71 16.44
C TYR A 662 -16.89 10.57 16.56
N ASN A 663 -15.59 10.88 16.53
CA ASN A 663 -14.54 9.89 16.29
C ASN A 663 -13.41 9.89 17.35
N THR A 664 -13.60 10.58 18.48
CA THR A 664 -12.53 10.81 19.45
C THR A 664 -12.96 10.64 20.90
N THR A 665 -11.99 10.48 21.78
CA THR A 665 -12.15 10.43 23.25
C THR A 665 -11.16 11.40 23.89
N GLN A 666 -11.39 11.77 25.16
CA GLN A 666 -10.46 12.65 25.86
C GLN A 666 -9.03 12.08 25.90
N GLU A 667 -8.90 10.77 26.10
CA GLU A 667 -7.61 10.07 26.07
C GLU A 667 -6.94 10.13 24.69
N LYS A 668 -7.69 9.94 23.60
CA LYS A 668 -7.15 10.08 22.22
C LYS A 668 -6.66 11.51 21.98
N ILE A 669 -7.44 12.51 22.38
CA ILE A 669 -7.06 13.93 22.30
C ILE A 669 -5.77 14.17 23.08
N ASP A 670 -5.68 13.72 24.33
CA ASP A 670 -4.49 13.94 25.16
C ASP A 670 -3.24 13.26 24.59
N ARG A 671 -3.37 12.05 24.02
CA ARG A 671 -2.28 11.38 23.29
C ARG A 671 -1.84 12.18 22.07
N GLN A 672 -2.78 12.68 21.27
CA GLN A 672 -2.45 13.48 20.08
C GLN A 672 -1.81 14.82 20.43
N VAL A 673 -2.24 15.46 21.53
CA VAL A 673 -1.59 16.64 22.09
C VAL A 673 -0.17 16.35 22.53
N ALA A 674 0.04 15.26 23.27
CA ALA A 674 1.39 14.84 23.68
C ALA A 674 2.30 14.50 22.48
N ALA A 675 1.72 13.95 21.42
CA ALA A 675 2.42 13.64 20.16
C ALA A 675 2.65 14.86 19.25
N GLY A 676 2.06 16.03 19.56
CA GLY A 676 2.14 17.23 18.72
C GLY A 676 1.34 17.15 17.40
N THR A 677 0.36 16.24 17.32
CA THR A 677 -0.52 16.05 16.15
C THR A 677 -1.88 16.73 16.31
N LEU A 678 -2.15 17.30 17.48
CA LEU A 678 -3.30 18.13 17.81
C LEU A 678 -2.86 19.19 18.82
N PHE A 679 -3.35 20.42 18.70
CA PHE A 679 -2.92 21.53 19.57
C PHE A 679 -4.03 21.92 20.55
N ARG A 680 -3.65 22.34 21.76
CA ARG A 680 -4.58 22.73 22.83
C ARG A 680 -4.05 23.91 23.64
N SER A 681 -4.88 24.92 23.88
CA SER A 681 -4.56 26.08 24.72
C SER A 681 -5.78 26.58 25.49
N GLU A 682 -5.57 27.22 26.64
CA GLU A 682 -6.63 27.90 27.40
C GLU A 682 -7.03 29.25 26.79
N THR A 683 -6.23 29.80 25.88
CA THR A 683 -6.51 31.04 25.15
C THR A 683 -6.28 30.90 23.65
N LEU A 684 -6.97 31.71 22.85
CA LEU A 684 -6.79 31.74 21.39
C LEU A 684 -5.38 32.23 21.02
N GLU A 685 -4.82 33.18 21.76
CA GLU A 685 -3.46 33.67 21.57
C GLU A 685 -2.42 32.56 21.80
N GLY A 686 -2.57 31.80 22.89
CA GLY A 686 -1.68 30.68 23.16
C GLY A 686 -1.83 29.54 22.15
N LEU A 687 -3.01 29.39 21.54
CA LEU A 687 -3.21 28.45 20.43
C LEU A 687 -2.48 28.96 19.18
N ALA A 688 -2.62 30.24 18.83
CA ALA A 688 -1.91 30.85 17.70
C ALA A 688 -0.38 30.73 17.84
N GLU A 689 0.15 30.97 19.05
CA GLU A 689 1.58 30.79 19.34
C GLU A 689 2.06 29.35 19.08
N GLN A 690 1.29 28.34 19.50
CA GLN A 690 1.62 26.92 19.23
C GLN A 690 1.63 26.60 17.73
N LEU A 691 0.75 27.24 16.96
CA LEU A 691 0.64 27.05 15.51
C LEU A 691 1.66 27.88 14.71
N GLY A 692 2.37 28.81 15.34
CA GLY A 692 3.24 29.76 14.65
C GLY A 692 2.48 30.81 13.82
N ILE A 693 1.24 31.09 14.19
CA ILE A 693 0.34 32.05 13.52
C ILE A 693 0.37 33.38 14.28
N GLU A 694 0.19 34.51 13.58
CA GLU A 694 0.12 35.82 14.24
C GLU A 694 -1.15 35.91 15.12
N PRO A 695 -1.01 36.10 16.45
CA PRO A 695 -2.14 36.00 17.38
C PRO A 695 -3.27 37.00 17.11
N THR A 696 -2.94 38.23 16.71
CA THR A 696 -3.95 39.29 16.46
C THR A 696 -4.87 38.90 15.32
N ILE A 697 -4.32 38.49 14.18
CA ILE A 697 -5.05 38.05 12.98
C ILE A 697 -5.93 36.84 13.30
N PHE A 698 -5.39 35.87 14.04
CA PHE A 698 -6.14 34.67 14.41
C PHE A 698 -7.32 35.00 15.33
N VAL A 699 -7.09 35.77 16.39
CA VAL A 699 -8.15 36.17 17.33
C VAL A 699 -9.22 37.02 16.65
N GLU A 700 -8.83 37.96 15.79
CA GLU A 700 -9.77 38.74 14.98
C GLU A 700 -10.62 37.85 14.07
N THR A 701 -10.01 36.85 13.42
CA THR A 701 -10.71 35.88 12.56
C THR A 701 -11.76 35.11 13.34
N ILE A 702 -11.42 34.59 14.53
CA ILE A 702 -12.34 33.82 15.36
C ILE A 702 -13.47 34.71 15.92
N ASN A 703 -13.15 35.93 16.36
CA ASN A 703 -14.17 36.87 16.83
C ASN A 703 -15.15 37.26 15.71
N LYS A 704 -14.64 37.44 14.49
CA LYS A 704 -15.45 37.74 13.31
C LYS A 704 -16.38 36.57 12.98
N TYR A 705 -15.86 35.33 12.97
CA TYR A 705 -16.68 34.12 12.82
C TYR A 705 -17.80 34.04 13.87
N ASN A 706 -17.47 34.26 15.16
CA ASN A 706 -18.46 34.24 16.24
C ASN A 706 -19.56 35.29 16.04
N SER A 707 -19.24 36.46 15.47
CA SER A 707 -20.23 37.47 15.13
C SER A 707 -21.18 37.01 14.01
N TYR A 708 -20.71 36.19 13.08
CA TYR A 708 -21.54 35.62 12.01
C TYR A 708 -22.48 34.55 12.53
N VAL A 709 -22.02 33.71 13.47
CA VAL A 709 -22.88 32.75 14.18
C VAL A 709 -24.04 33.47 14.88
N GLU A 710 -23.78 34.61 15.54
CA GLU A 710 -24.83 35.42 16.19
C GLU A 710 -25.81 36.04 15.20
N GLN A 711 -25.32 36.44 14.02
CA GLN A 711 -26.13 37.04 12.96
C GLN A 711 -26.90 35.99 12.14
N GLY A 712 -26.49 34.72 12.19
CA GLY A 712 -27.01 33.63 11.35
C GLY A 712 -26.63 33.77 9.88
N ASN A 713 -25.59 34.54 9.55
CA ASN A 713 -25.15 34.78 8.18
C ASN A 713 -23.66 35.18 8.12
N ASP A 714 -22.90 34.59 7.20
CA ASP A 714 -21.50 34.95 6.92
C ASP A 714 -21.38 35.73 5.60
N PRO A 715 -21.21 37.06 5.65
CA PRO A 715 -21.04 37.90 4.45
C PRO A 715 -19.69 37.72 3.74
N GLU A 716 -18.73 37.03 4.34
CA GLU A 716 -17.38 36.88 3.81
C GLU A 716 -17.27 35.70 2.87
N PHE A 717 -17.84 34.56 3.24
CA PHE A 717 -17.79 33.34 2.43
C PHE A 717 -19.17 32.78 2.04
N GLY A 718 -20.27 33.36 2.55
CA GLY A 718 -21.62 32.90 2.25
C GLY A 718 -22.02 31.60 2.96
N LYS A 719 -21.40 31.28 4.10
CA LYS A 719 -21.85 30.20 4.99
C LYS A 719 -23.20 30.60 5.60
N ASP A 720 -24.19 29.74 5.48
CA ASP A 720 -25.58 29.95 5.91
C ASP A 720 -26.03 28.94 6.98
N VAL A 721 -25.23 27.90 7.23
CA VAL A 721 -25.45 26.90 8.29
C VAL A 721 -24.43 27.08 9.41
N PHE A 722 -24.91 27.37 10.62
CA PHE A 722 -24.13 27.50 11.85
C PHE A 722 -24.76 26.71 12.99
N ASP A 723 -23.94 26.33 13.97
CA ASP A 723 -24.40 25.71 15.21
C ASP A 723 -23.72 26.38 16.42
N LEU A 724 -22.41 26.20 16.60
CA LEU A 724 -21.69 26.72 17.76
C LEU A 724 -20.65 27.81 17.43
N LYS A 725 -20.42 28.69 18.41
CA LYS A 725 -19.29 29.63 18.45
C LYS A 725 -18.02 28.94 18.93
N VAL A 726 -16.88 29.56 18.68
CA VAL A 726 -15.59 29.23 19.29
C VAL A 726 -15.33 30.22 20.43
N ALA A 727 -15.77 29.91 21.65
CA ALA A 727 -15.75 30.87 22.77
C ALA A 727 -15.37 30.26 24.14
N VAL A 728 -15.45 28.94 24.31
CA VAL A 728 -15.30 28.26 25.59
C VAL A 728 -13.99 27.46 25.62
N ALA A 729 -13.01 27.96 26.38
CA ALA A 729 -11.75 27.27 26.60
C ALA A 729 -11.94 25.86 27.24
N PRO A 730 -10.99 24.94 27.04
CA PRO A 730 -9.81 25.05 26.16
C PRO A 730 -10.17 25.06 24.67
N PHE A 731 -9.32 25.72 23.88
CA PHE A 731 -9.38 25.78 22.42
C PHE A 731 -8.44 24.74 21.81
N TYR A 732 -8.84 24.22 20.65
CA TYR A 732 -8.17 23.16 19.94
C TYR A 732 -7.94 23.55 18.48
N ALA A 733 -6.80 23.13 17.94
CA ALA A 733 -6.53 23.18 16.51
C ALA A 733 -6.10 21.80 16.02
N THR A 734 -6.79 21.29 15.00
CA THR A 734 -6.47 20.01 14.37
C THR A 734 -5.93 20.25 12.97
N PRO A 735 -4.65 19.91 12.68
CA PRO A 735 -4.07 20.01 11.34
C PRO A 735 -4.82 19.14 10.33
N ARG A 736 -5.03 19.66 9.11
CA ARG A 736 -5.73 18.98 8.01
C ARG A 736 -5.10 19.30 6.66
N LYS A 737 -5.13 18.32 5.76
CA LYS A 737 -4.71 18.45 4.37
C LYS A 737 -5.66 17.63 3.47
N PRO A 738 -5.90 18.03 2.21
CA PRO A 738 -6.57 17.17 1.26
C PRO A 738 -5.83 15.84 1.04
N ALA A 739 -6.57 14.75 0.93
CA ALA A 739 -6.03 13.44 0.59
C ALA A 739 -6.84 12.79 -0.54
N VAL A 740 -6.17 12.01 -1.39
CA VAL A 740 -6.82 11.27 -2.48
C VAL A 740 -7.77 10.22 -1.90
N HIS A 741 -8.93 10.06 -2.53
CA HIS A 741 -9.97 9.15 -2.03
C HIS A 741 -10.47 8.16 -3.07
N HIS A 742 -10.75 8.61 -4.29
CA HIS A 742 -11.33 7.74 -5.32
C HIS A 742 -10.96 8.26 -6.71
N THR A 743 -10.86 7.37 -7.69
CA THR A 743 -10.63 7.74 -9.09
C THR A 743 -11.83 7.37 -9.93
N MET A 744 -12.54 8.36 -10.46
CA MET A 744 -13.82 8.12 -11.17
C MET A 744 -13.64 7.63 -12.60
N GLY A 745 -12.45 7.84 -13.17
CA GLY A 745 -12.07 7.33 -14.47
C GLY A 745 -11.47 5.93 -14.40
N GLY A 746 -11.53 5.23 -15.54
CA GLY A 746 -11.04 3.87 -15.67
C GLY A 746 -11.30 3.31 -17.06
N LEU A 747 -11.31 1.98 -17.16
CA LEU A 747 -11.66 1.24 -18.37
C LEU A 747 -13.08 1.58 -18.81
N LYS A 748 -13.24 1.88 -20.10
CA LYS A 748 -14.57 2.12 -20.67
C LYS A 748 -15.31 0.80 -20.82
N ILE A 749 -16.54 0.77 -20.35
CA ILE A 749 -17.42 -0.40 -20.41
C ILE A 749 -18.76 -0.09 -21.07
N ASP A 750 -19.42 -1.11 -21.61
CA ASP A 750 -20.84 -1.04 -21.95
C ASP A 750 -21.75 -1.42 -20.77
N THR A 751 -23.06 -1.47 -21.00
CA THR A 751 -24.07 -1.82 -19.98
C THR A 751 -24.01 -3.27 -19.51
N ASP A 752 -23.39 -4.14 -20.29
CA ASP A 752 -23.18 -5.54 -19.96
C ASP A 752 -21.80 -5.77 -19.32
N THR A 753 -21.04 -4.69 -19.06
CA THR A 753 -19.68 -4.65 -18.46
C THR A 753 -18.54 -5.18 -19.33
N HIS A 754 -18.77 -5.33 -20.64
CA HIS A 754 -17.66 -5.61 -21.57
C HIS A 754 -16.69 -4.45 -21.59
N VAL A 755 -15.38 -4.75 -21.58
CA VAL A 755 -14.38 -3.72 -21.84
C VAL A 755 -14.38 -3.38 -23.33
N LEU A 756 -14.39 -2.08 -23.63
CA LEU A 756 -14.41 -1.57 -25.00
C LEU A 756 -13.02 -1.10 -25.44
N ASP A 757 -12.67 -1.37 -26.69
CA ASP A 757 -11.47 -0.80 -27.34
C ASP A 757 -11.69 0.66 -27.77
N GLU A 758 -10.63 1.32 -28.24
CA GLU A 758 -10.67 2.71 -28.73
C GLU A 758 -11.62 2.93 -29.92
N GLN A 759 -12.01 1.87 -30.62
CA GLN A 759 -12.99 1.91 -31.72
C GLN A 759 -14.43 1.63 -31.24
N GLY A 760 -14.61 1.34 -29.95
CA GLY A 760 -15.90 1.01 -29.34
C GLY A 760 -16.34 -0.44 -29.54
N ASN A 761 -15.45 -1.35 -29.96
CA ASN A 761 -15.76 -2.77 -30.04
C ASN A 761 -15.49 -3.46 -28.70
N VAL A 762 -16.23 -4.52 -28.44
CA VAL A 762 -16.00 -5.40 -27.28
C VAL A 762 -14.67 -6.15 -27.43
N ILE A 763 -13.83 -6.08 -26.40
CA ILE A 763 -12.66 -6.95 -26.24
C ILE A 763 -13.16 -8.30 -25.73
N SER A 764 -13.20 -9.30 -26.61
CA SER A 764 -13.80 -10.60 -26.31
C SER A 764 -13.15 -11.28 -25.10
N GLY A 765 -13.96 -11.71 -24.14
CA GLY A 765 -13.51 -12.38 -22.92
C GLY A 765 -13.06 -11.45 -21.79
N LEU A 766 -13.13 -10.12 -21.95
CA LEU A 766 -12.71 -9.15 -20.94
C LEU A 766 -13.86 -8.30 -20.43
N TYR A 767 -14.01 -8.27 -19.10
CA TYR A 767 -15.04 -7.51 -18.40
C TYR A 767 -14.40 -6.65 -17.31
N ALA A 768 -15.06 -5.58 -16.89
CA ALA A 768 -14.58 -4.73 -15.81
C ALA A 768 -15.72 -4.23 -14.90
N ALA A 769 -15.49 -4.21 -13.59
CA ALA A 769 -16.49 -3.77 -12.62
C ALA A 769 -15.88 -3.07 -11.38
N GLY A 770 -16.61 -2.10 -10.84
CA GLY A 770 -16.15 -1.26 -9.73
C GLY A 770 -15.21 -0.14 -10.18
N GLU A 771 -14.38 0.37 -9.27
CA GLU A 771 -13.54 1.57 -9.49
C GLU A 771 -12.50 1.44 -10.63
N VAL A 772 -12.24 0.23 -11.12
CA VAL A 772 -11.40 0.03 -12.31
C VAL A 772 -12.11 0.46 -13.61
N ALA A 773 -13.45 0.52 -13.60
CA ALA A 773 -14.28 0.95 -14.71
C ALA A 773 -14.66 2.44 -14.59
N GLY A 774 -14.67 3.14 -15.72
CA GLY A 774 -15.01 4.55 -15.80
C GLY A 774 -16.40 4.80 -16.39
N GLY A 775 -16.87 6.05 -16.27
CA GLY A 775 -18.08 6.53 -16.95
C GLY A 775 -19.36 6.52 -16.11
N ILE A 776 -19.35 5.88 -14.93
CA ILE A 776 -20.51 5.82 -14.02
C ILE A 776 -20.60 7.12 -13.21
N HIS A 777 -19.57 7.43 -12.40
CA HIS A 777 -19.57 8.59 -11.48
C HIS A 777 -19.02 9.87 -12.13
N ALA A 778 -18.25 9.72 -13.22
CA ALA A 778 -17.69 10.80 -14.03
C ALA A 778 -16.92 11.87 -13.23
N GLY A 779 -17.44 13.09 -13.10
CA GLY A 779 -16.69 14.21 -12.53
C GLY A 779 -16.61 14.20 -11.01
N ASN A 780 -17.57 13.57 -10.32
CA ASN A 780 -17.60 13.50 -8.86
C ASN A 780 -18.54 12.38 -8.37
N ARG A 781 -18.04 11.52 -7.47
CA ARG A 781 -18.83 10.44 -6.89
C ARG A 781 -19.61 10.88 -5.64
N LEU A 782 -20.89 10.53 -5.56
CA LEU A 782 -21.67 10.69 -4.33
C LEU A 782 -21.25 9.67 -3.26
N GLY A 783 -21.24 10.09 -2.00
CA GLY A 783 -21.04 9.18 -0.86
C GLY A 783 -22.01 8.00 -0.92
N GLY A 784 -21.54 6.78 -0.66
CA GLY A 784 -22.34 5.54 -0.73
C GLY A 784 -22.50 4.91 -2.12
N ASN A 785 -22.43 5.69 -3.21
CA ASN A 785 -22.63 5.15 -4.57
C ASN A 785 -21.53 4.19 -5.04
N SER A 786 -20.31 4.24 -4.49
CA SER A 786 -19.26 3.27 -4.83
C SER A 786 -19.62 1.86 -4.38
N LEU A 787 -20.32 1.70 -3.25
CA LEU A 787 -20.80 0.39 -2.79
C LEU A 787 -21.92 -0.11 -3.69
N THR A 788 -22.86 0.77 -4.05
CA THR A 788 -23.92 0.46 -5.02
C THR A 788 -23.33 -0.03 -6.34
N ASP A 789 -22.29 0.64 -6.82
CA ASP A 789 -21.58 0.33 -8.06
C ASP A 789 -20.94 -1.06 -7.98
N ILE A 790 -20.03 -1.27 -7.03
CA ILE A 790 -19.26 -2.51 -6.98
C ILE A 790 -20.16 -3.75 -6.86
N PHE A 791 -21.24 -3.69 -6.08
CA PHE A 791 -22.14 -4.82 -5.92
C PHE A 791 -23.08 -4.99 -7.11
N THR A 792 -23.48 -3.92 -7.78
CA THR A 792 -24.33 -4.01 -8.98
C THR A 792 -23.54 -4.49 -10.19
N PHE A 793 -22.47 -3.77 -10.55
CA PHE A 793 -21.68 -4.09 -11.74
C PHE A 793 -20.81 -5.33 -11.56
N GLY A 794 -20.37 -5.65 -10.34
CA GLY A 794 -19.69 -6.93 -10.07
C GLY A 794 -20.59 -8.11 -10.41
N ARG A 795 -21.86 -8.08 -9.98
CA ARG A 795 -22.84 -9.13 -10.31
C ARG A 795 -23.14 -9.21 -11.81
N ILE A 796 -23.27 -8.06 -12.47
CA ILE A 796 -23.48 -8.01 -13.92
C ILE A 796 -22.29 -8.65 -14.64
N ALA A 797 -21.06 -8.29 -14.28
CA ALA A 797 -19.86 -8.86 -14.91
C ALA A 797 -19.77 -10.38 -14.78
N GLY A 798 -20.02 -10.93 -13.59
CA GLY A 798 -20.06 -12.38 -13.40
C GLY A 798 -21.12 -13.07 -14.27
N LYS A 799 -22.32 -12.50 -14.36
CA LYS A 799 -23.43 -13.05 -15.15
C LYS A 799 -23.22 -12.92 -16.66
N THR A 800 -22.71 -11.78 -17.12
CA THR A 800 -22.41 -11.55 -18.54
C THR A 800 -21.31 -12.49 -19.01
N ALA A 801 -20.23 -12.64 -18.24
CA ALA A 801 -19.16 -13.58 -18.55
C ALA A 801 -19.72 -15.00 -18.83
N LEU A 802 -20.60 -15.50 -17.96
CA LEU A 802 -21.22 -16.81 -18.15
C LEU A 802 -22.17 -16.89 -19.35
N LYS A 803 -22.93 -15.82 -19.60
CA LYS A 803 -23.84 -15.73 -20.76
C LYS A 803 -23.05 -15.82 -22.07
N ASP A 804 -21.91 -15.15 -22.16
CA ASP A 804 -21.08 -15.15 -23.36
C ASP A 804 -20.32 -16.46 -23.53
N ILE A 805 -19.85 -17.06 -22.43
CA ILE A 805 -19.28 -18.43 -22.44
C ILE A 805 -20.30 -19.42 -23.01
N ALA A 806 -21.57 -19.31 -22.62
CA ALA A 806 -22.63 -20.20 -23.12
C ALA A 806 -23.04 -19.92 -24.58
N ALA A 807 -22.69 -18.75 -25.13
CA ALA A 807 -22.99 -18.35 -26.50
C ALA A 807 -21.90 -18.77 -27.51
N LYS A 808 -20.70 -19.10 -27.04
CA LYS A 808 -19.60 -19.70 -27.79
C LYS A 808 -19.86 -21.20 -28.02
#